data_AF-A0A3N2NML4-F1
#
_entry.id   AF-A0A3N2NML4-F1
#
_cell.length_a   1.000
_cell.length_b   1.000
_cell.length_c   1.000
_cell.angle_alpha   90.00
_cell.angle_beta   90.00
_cell.angle_gamma   90.00
#
_symmetry.space_group_name_H-M   'P 1'
#
loop_
_entity.id
_entity.type
_entity.pdbx_description
1 polymer ?
#
loop_
_entity_poly.entity_id
_entity_poly.type
_entity_poly.pdbx_seq_one_letter_code
_entity_poly.pdbx_strand_id
1 'polypeptide(L)'
;MRLLPSLLTFAAAASMPVASEAELIINELMQSNIDCIMDDLNEFPDSWVELYNAGTSGVSLSSYSIGIKPDGSDAYQLPSLTVRPGGYVIVYCDKVGNGMHTPFRLDSGKGAAVYLYKGFTLVDKVEGLKKLPAPNISYGRVVDKASVWVYQCTSTPGHSNCGCGSNEILGNPIFSHTGRVGAIGFSLSLSLPSDAPDGTEIRYTTDGTEPVATSQLYTSPIWIGKTTNVRAKLFCDGYLSPRSTTHSYISLGRDMIMPVVSMVTAGDYFYSRDKGIYNEYNNGTVNNQSYRQDWRRPVNVEIFMSQGEGSVINQLCETRVKGGASRGAALKSLVVYANKRFGTKRLECEFFPEDAPGRTDWKSIELRNSGNDFDYLYFRDALIQRNMGRNADLDWQPYRPAILMINGEYKGMLNIRTRTNEDYVYTLYDGEEDIDMFENWWELKEGTWDNYNAFKEFYSGTGQTYDEFEKRMDTGEFANLMIMELFHNNLDFPGNNIVMWRPRAEGGRWRWIAKDTDFGLGLYDRTYAYKTFDWLHDNNFDKDNAWANKPEHTRLFRRLMDVREFRDMFVDRCAVYMGDFLNGRVIGAEIDAMSSAIKPEYTRHRALFNPWWPNYDEEVRKAKLWATDRTEFFYTHLADYYKLGTPRAVTIDVGRTDDVALSINGVPLRGRSFDGKYFQGRTLTVESVSNGVTVDSWRVTVRYGGSSSTVQTFPGPKLSIVVPSCVSLSVESVISQSGIGEIGCDGDGEAFDYGQAVDVYDIGGRRLMHGVPVSEAVSLLTPGIYVVRHDGKAVKIAVK
;
A
#
# COMPACT_ATOMS: atom_id res chain seq x y z
N MET A 1 99.17 -25.12 49.24
CA MET A 1 99.22 -26.34 48.41
C MET A 1 97.79 -26.67 48.00
N ARG A 2 97.48 -26.59 46.69
CA ARG A 2 96.32 -27.23 46.00
C ARG A 2 94.92 -26.72 46.40
N LEU A 3 93.92 -26.48 45.56
CA LEU A 3 93.58 -26.76 44.16
C LEU A 3 92.48 -25.74 43.75
N LEU A 4 92.46 -25.27 42.49
CA LEU A 4 91.29 -24.60 41.90
C LEU A 4 90.20 -25.64 41.54
N PRO A 5 88.91 -25.31 41.69
CA PRO A 5 87.85 -25.91 40.90
C PRO A 5 87.18 -24.90 39.95
N SER A 6 87.01 -25.40 38.74
CA SER A 6 86.18 -24.95 37.61
C SER A 6 84.79 -24.40 37.97
N LEU A 7 84.47 -23.20 37.48
CA LEU A 7 83.09 -22.72 37.36
C LEU A 7 82.40 -23.39 36.15
N LEU A 8 81.33 -24.13 36.41
CA LEU A 8 80.33 -24.50 35.40
C LEU A 8 79.32 -23.35 35.28
N THR A 9 79.16 -22.82 34.08
CA THR A 9 78.11 -21.88 33.68
C THR A 9 76.81 -22.65 33.41
N PHE A 10 75.76 -22.42 34.22
CA PHE A 10 74.40 -22.86 33.92
C PHE A 10 73.79 -21.92 32.87
N ALA A 11 73.52 -22.44 31.67
CA ALA A 11 72.68 -21.76 30.69
C ALA A 11 71.21 -21.97 31.08
N ALA A 12 70.53 -20.88 31.47
CA ALA A 12 69.08 -20.88 31.67
C ALA A 12 68.39 -20.96 30.30
N ALA A 13 67.70 -22.07 30.04
CA ALA A 13 66.79 -22.16 28.91
C ALA A 13 65.58 -21.26 29.18
N ALA A 14 65.48 -20.15 28.45
CA ALA A 14 64.28 -19.33 28.43
C ALA A 14 63.16 -20.14 27.75
N SER A 15 62.19 -20.62 28.54
CA SER A 15 60.94 -21.15 28.02
C SER A 15 60.17 -20.00 27.37
N MET A 16 60.05 -20.02 26.04
CA MET A 16 59.11 -19.14 25.34
C MET A 16 57.69 -19.47 25.82
N PRO A 17 56.83 -18.46 26.08
CA PRO A 17 55.45 -18.71 26.42
C PRO A 17 54.78 -19.31 25.17
N VAL A 18 54.32 -20.55 25.29
CA VAL A 18 53.33 -21.09 24.35
C VAL A 18 52.10 -20.21 24.48
N ALA A 19 51.70 -19.54 23.40
CA ALA A 19 50.43 -18.82 23.38
C ALA A 19 49.33 -19.81 23.75
N SER A 20 48.67 -19.58 24.89
CA SER A 20 47.48 -20.35 25.27
C SER A 20 46.44 -20.11 24.18
N GLU A 21 46.17 -21.13 23.36
CA GLU A 21 45.07 -21.10 22.40
C GLU A 21 43.77 -20.77 23.15
N ALA A 22 42.94 -19.88 22.61
CA ALA A 22 41.69 -19.50 23.27
C ALA A 22 40.79 -20.73 23.41
N GLU A 23 40.26 -20.98 24.62
CA GLU A 23 39.40 -22.15 24.88
C GLU A 23 38.09 -22.10 24.07
N LEU A 24 37.60 -20.91 23.73
CA LEU A 24 36.42 -20.69 22.91
C LEU A 24 36.80 -19.76 21.76
N ILE A 25 36.50 -20.18 20.52
CA ILE A 25 36.88 -19.48 19.29
C ILE A 25 35.67 -19.29 18.38
N ILE A 26 35.76 -18.35 17.43
CA ILE A 26 34.78 -18.17 16.36
C ILE A 26 35.08 -19.23 15.29
N ASN A 27 34.09 -20.04 14.92
CA ASN A 27 34.28 -21.22 14.06
C ASN A 27 33.68 -21.07 12.67
N GLU A 28 32.46 -20.56 12.61
CA GLU A 28 31.66 -20.38 11.40
C GLU A 28 30.73 -19.18 11.59
N LEU A 29 30.36 -18.48 10.52
CA LEU A 29 29.39 -17.39 10.57
C LEU A 29 28.65 -17.24 9.24
N MET A 30 27.48 -16.63 9.28
CA MET A 30 26.68 -16.35 8.08
C MET A 30 26.07 -14.95 8.18
N GLN A 31 26.39 -14.07 7.22
CA GLN A 31 25.88 -12.70 7.14
C GLN A 31 24.47 -12.58 6.55
N SER A 32 23.91 -13.68 6.02
CA SER A 32 22.60 -13.67 5.36
C SER A 32 21.95 -15.05 5.39
N ASN A 33 21.24 -15.34 6.48
CA ASN A 33 20.49 -16.57 6.67
C ASN A 33 19.08 -16.42 6.07
N ILE A 34 18.68 -17.37 5.24
CA ILE A 34 17.32 -17.50 4.72
C ILE A 34 16.58 -18.56 5.53
N ASP A 35 17.13 -19.77 5.53
CA ASP A 35 16.55 -20.96 6.17
C ASP A 35 17.60 -22.03 6.52
N CYS A 36 18.87 -21.63 6.61
CA CYS A 36 19.94 -22.54 7.04
C CYS A 36 19.77 -22.94 8.50
N ILE A 37 19.41 -22.00 9.37
CA ILE A 37 19.04 -22.26 10.76
C ILE A 37 17.81 -21.44 11.16
N MET A 38 16.94 -22.07 11.95
CA MET A 38 15.84 -21.43 12.67
C MET A 38 16.25 -21.26 14.13
N ASP A 39 15.91 -20.12 14.73
CA ASP A 39 16.21 -19.82 16.12
C ASP A 39 15.17 -20.40 17.10
N ASP A 40 15.38 -20.17 18.40
CA ASP A 40 14.49 -20.56 19.49
C ASP A 40 13.22 -19.70 19.60
N LEU A 41 13.09 -18.65 18.79
CA LEU A 41 11.87 -17.84 18.62
C LEU A 41 10.99 -18.33 17.44
N ASN A 42 11.40 -19.42 16.77
CA ASN A 42 10.81 -19.95 15.53
C ASN A 42 10.86 -18.96 14.36
N GLU A 43 11.90 -18.13 14.33
CA GLU A 43 12.23 -17.21 13.25
C GLU A 43 13.52 -17.61 12.55
N PHE A 44 13.73 -17.03 11.38
CA PHE A 44 14.99 -17.16 10.66
C PHE A 44 15.83 -15.91 10.92
N PRO A 45 16.82 -15.97 11.85
CA PRO A 45 17.60 -14.80 12.23
C PRO A 45 18.30 -14.21 11.01
N ASP A 46 18.55 -12.90 11.01
CA ASP A 46 19.20 -12.19 9.89
C ASP A 46 20.56 -12.82 9.54
N SER A 47 21.34 -13.11 10.59
CA SER A 47 22.70 -13.63 10.54
C SER A 47 23.02 -14.41 11.82
N TRP A 48 24.15 -15.14 11.85
CA TRP A 48 24.58 -15.87 13.04
C TRP A 48 26.09 -16.04 13.09
N VAL A 49 26.61 -16.29 14.31
CA VAL A 49 28.00 -16.67 14.60
C VAL A 49 28.01 -17.95 15.40
N GLU A 50 28.79 -18.93 14.97
CA GLU A 50 29.08 -20.14 15.73
C GLU A 50 30.36 -19.97 16.54
N LEU A 51 30.27 -20.32 17.82
CA LEU A 51 31.42 -20.47 18.70
C LEU A 51 31.69 -21.94 18.97
N TYR A 52 32.97 -22.30 19.00
CA TYR A 52 33.43 -23.66 19.22
C TYR A 52 34.41 -23.72 20.40
N ASN A 53 34.19 -24.67 21.30
CA ASN A 53 35.10 -24.91 22.42
C ASN A 53 36.28 -25.77 21.97
N ALA A 54 37.41 -25.12 21.72
CA ALA A 54 38.64 -25.75 21.31
C ALA A 54 39.49 -26.32 22.47
N GLY A 55 39.10 -26.03 23.71
CA GLY A 55 39.78 -26.51 24.91
C GLY A 55 39.49 -27.97 25.26
N THR A 56 40.00 -28.39 26.41
CA THR A 56 39.82 -29.75 26.98
C THR A 56 38.84 -29.79 28.16
N SER A 57 38.35 -28.62 28.61
CA SER A 57 37.35 -28.47 29.69
C SER A 57 36.13 -27.67 29.24
N GLY A 58 35.01 -27.79 29.96
CA GLY A 58 33.82 -27.01 29.68
C GLY A 58 34.05 -25.52 29.94
N VAL A 59 33.53 -24.67 29.05
CA VAL A 59 33.66 -23.20 29.12
C VAL A 59 32.29 -22.58 29.36
N SER A 60 32.20 -21.65 30.32
CA SER A 60 30.97 -20.87 30.53
C SER A 60 30.97 -19.62 29.65
N LEU A 61 29.91 -19.44 28.86
CA LEU A 61 29.70 -18.24 28.04
C LEU A 61 29.50 -16.97 28.86
N SER A 62 29.13 -17.08 30.15
CA SER A 62 28.99 -15.91 31.04
C SER A 62 30.30 -15.13 31.26
N SER A 63 31.44 -15.72 30.92
CA SER A 63 32.75 -15.04 30.95
C SER A 63 33.08 -14.34 29.63
N TYR A 64 32.22 -14.45 28.61
CA TYR A 64 32.48 -14.00 27.25
C TYR A 64 31.48 -12.96 26.78
N SER A 65 31.95 -12.06 25.92
CA SER A 65 31.12 -11.10 25.20
C SER A 65 31.50 -11.07 23.71
N ILE A 66 30.54 -10.71 22.87
CA ILE A 66 30.69 -10.67 21.41
C ILE A 66 30.29 -9.30 20.86
N GLY A 67 31.05 -8.78 19.91
CA GLY A 67 30.76 -7.48 19.32
C GLY A 67 31.21 -7.37 17.88
N ILE A 68 30.77 -6.29 17.22
CA ILE A 68 31.16 -5.91 15.86
C ILE A 68 32.15 -4.74 15.82
N LYS A 69 32.67 -4.35 16.99
CA LYS A 69 33.65 -3.28 17.19
C LYS A 69 34.91 -3.82 17.89
N PRO A 70 36.09 -3.23 17.62
CA PRO A 70 37.34 -3.61 18.27
C PRO A 70 37.43 -3.14 19.74
N ASP A 71 36.53 -2.27 20.18
CA ASP A 71 36.38 -1.91 21.60
C ASP A 71 35.38 -2.84 22.27
N GLY A 72 35.84 -3.58 23.29
CA GLY A 72 35.05 -4.53 24.04
C GLY A 72 34.08 -3.90 25.04
N SER A 73 34.14 -2.59 25.30
CA SER A 73 33.24 -1.93 26.26
C SER A 73 31.77 -2.03 25.86
N ASP A 74 31.50 -2.07 24.55
CA ASP A 74 30.17 -2.17 23.96
C ASP A 74 29.81 -3.61 23.56
N ALA A 75 30.66 -4.60 23.86
CA ALA A 75 30.43 -5.99 23.46
C ALA A 75 29.23 -6.59 24.23
N TYR A 76 28.40 -7.33 23.51
CA TYR A 76 27.21 -7.95 24.06
C TYR A 76 27.59 -9.15 24.94
N GLN A 77 27.21 -9.09 26.21
CA GLN A 77 27.48 -10.14 27.19
C GLN A 77 26.66 -11.39 26.89
N LEU A 78 27.33 -12.53 26.75
CA LEU A 78 26.66 -13.82 26.49
C LEU A 78 26.06 -14.40 27.79
N PRO A 79 24.95 -15.17 27.69
CA PRO A 79 24.25 -15.73 28.84
C PRO A 79 25.05 -16.86 29.49
N SER A 80 24.64 -17.28 30.69
CA SER A 80 25.23 -18.44 31.35
C SER A 80 24.83 -19.74 30.66
N LEU A 81 25.69 -20.24 29.77
CA LEU A 81 25.61 -21.55 29.15
C LEU A 81 27.00 -22.19 29.18
N THR A 82 27.07 -23.49 29.47
CA THR A 82 28.34 -24.23 29.44
C THR A 82 28.50 -24.98 28.13
N VAL A 83 29.52 -24.62 27.35
CA VAL A 83 29.91 -25.33 26.13
C VAL A 83 30.93 -26.40 26.51
N ARG A 84 30.61 -27.68 26.27
CA ARG A 84 31.51 -28.81 26.55
C ARG A 84 32.73 -28.77 25.62
N PRO A 85 33.85 -29.44 25.97
CA PRO A 85 34.98 -29.61 25.05
C PRO A 85 34.51 -30.17 23.71
N GLY A 86 34.93 -29.56 22.60
CA GLY A 86 34.49 -29.93 21.26
C GLY A 86 33.01 -29.62 20.95
N GLY A 87 32.32 -28.88 21.82
CA GLY A 87 30.94 -28.44 21.63
C GLY A 87 30.83 -27.14 20.83
N TYR A 88 29.66 -26.94 20.23
CA TYR A 88 29.30 -25.78 19.42
C TYR A 88 28.16 -25.01 20.09
N VAL A 89 28.08 -23.71 19.80
CA VAL A 89 26.92 -22.89 20.15
C VAL A 89 26.71 -21.81 19.10
N ILE A 90 25.44 -21.54 18.76
CA ILE A 90 25.05 -20.49 17.81
C ILE A 90 24.62 -19.24 18.57
N VAL A 91 25.21 -18.11 18.22
CA VAL A 91 24.81 -16.77 18.62
C VAL A 91 24.01 -16.15 17.46
N TYR A 92 22.73 -15.83 17.70
CA TYR A 92 21.85 -15.22 16.70
C TYR A 92 22.12 -13.71 16.60
N CYS A 93 22.20 -13.21 15.37
CA CYS A 93 22.54 -11.82 15.08
C CYS A 93 21.40 -11.15 14.31
N ASP A 94 20.39 -10.68 15.05
CA ASP A 94 19.06 -10.28 14.55
C ASP A 94 18.44 -9.05 15.24
N LYS A 95 19.20 -8.34 16.08
CA LYS A 95 18.78 -7.14 16.82
C LYS A 95 17.78 -7.35 17.96
N VAL A 96 17.53 -8.57 18.42
CA VAL A 96 16.64 -8.80 19.57
C VAL A 96 17.30 -8.39 20.89
N GLY A 97 18.61 -8.61 21.05
CA GLY A 97 19.37 -8.15 22.22
C GLY A 97 19.00 -8.83 23.55
N ASN A 98 18.70 -10.13 23.52
CA ASN A 98 18.36 -10.91 24.70
C ASN A 98 18.85 -12.37 24.57
N GLY A 99 19.39 -12.94 25.65
CA GLY A 99 19.90 -14.32 25.65
C GLY A 99 20.97 -14.54 24.57
N MET A 100 20.76 -15.54 23.72
CA MET A 100 21.65 -15.85 22.59
C MET A 100 21.49 -14.91 21.38
N HIS A 101 20.54 -13.96 21.44
CA HIS A 101 20.30 -12.99 20.37
C HIS A 101 21.00 -11.67 20.66
N THR A 102 21.83 -11.21 19.74
CA THR A 102 22.57 -9.95 19.88
C THR A 102 21.71 -8.74 19.49
N PRO A 103 22.03 -7.53 19.99
CA PRO A 103 21.36 -6.29 19.59
C PRO A 103 21.84 -5.76 18.24
N PHE A 104 22.58 -6.57 17.47
CA PHE A 104 23.12 -6.22 16.17
C PHE A 104 22.92 -7.37 15.17
N ARG A 105 23.31 -7.12 13.92
CA ARG A 105 23.40 -8.14 12.86
C ARG A 105 24.72 -8.01 12.12
N LEU A 106 25.11 -9.05 11.39
CA LEU A 106 26.28 -9.01 10.53
C LEU A 106 25.90 -8.48 9.13
N ASP A 107 26.38 -7.28 8.79
CA ASP A 107 26.12 -6.70 7.47
C ASP A 107 27.01 -7.37 6.39
N SER A 108 26.43 -7.78 5.27
CA SER A 108 27.18 -8.26 4.09
C SER A 108 27.74 -7.09 3.26
N GLY A 109 29.02 -7.18 2.89
CA GLY A 109 29.65 -6.26 1.93
C GLY A 109 30.11 -4.90 2.48
N LYS A 110 30.17 -4.74 3.80
CA LYS A 110 30.67 -3.53 4.48
C LYS A 110 31.93 -3.75 5.33
N GLY A 111 32.70 -4.81 5.03
CA GLY A 111 33.89 -5.16 5.82
C GLY A 111 33.54 -5.53 7.26
N ALA A 112 32.45 -6.29 7.44
CA ALA A 112 31.98 -6.68 8.77
C ALA A 112 33.08 -7.40 9.55
N ALA A 113 32.99 -7.29 10.86
CA ALA A 113 33.91 -7.92 11.79
C ALA A 113 33.16 -8.49 12.98
N VAL A 114 33.74 -9.52 13.58
CA VAL A 114 33.25 -10.15 14.81
C VAL A 114 34.43 -10.28 15.75
N TYR A 115 34.23 -9.85 16.99
CA TYR A 115 35.23 -9.89 18.05
C TYR A 115 34.65 -10.66 19.23
N LEU A 116 35.40 -11.63 19.73
CA LEU A 116 35.08 -12.41 20.91
C LEU A 116 36.03 -12.02 22.04
N TYR A 117 35.48 -11.66 23.20
CA TYR A 117 36.24 -11.28 24.38
C TYR A 117 35.97 -12.27 25.52
N LYS A 118 36.97 -12.46 26.40
CA LYS A 118 36.83 -13.09 27.72
C LYS A 118 37.10 -12.01 28.77
N GLY A 119 36.07 -11.59 29.50
CA GLY A 119 36.10 -10.31 30.20
C GLY A 119 36.40 -9.16 29.22
N PHE A 120 37.45 -8.38 29.48
CA PHE A 120 37.91 -7.32 28.58
C PHE A 120 39.03 -7.74 27.63
N THR A 121 39.46 -9.00 27.68
CA THR A 121 40.57 -9.48 26.84
C THR A 121 40.02 -10.04 25.53
N LEU A 122 40.47 -9.51 24.40
CA LEU A 122 40.16 -10.06 23.09
C LEU A 122 40.78 -11.47 22.96
N VAL A 123 39.96 -12.47 22.64
CA VAL A 123 40.39 -13.88 22.55
C VAL A 123 40.33 -14.45 21.14
N ASP A 124 39.40 -14.00 20.30
CA ASP A 124 39.37 -14.34 18.87
C ASP A 124 38.68 -13.22 18.07
N LYS A 125 38.95 -13.17 16.77
CA LYS A 125 38.31 -12.21 15.87
C LYS A 125 38.29 -12.69 14.43
N VAL A 126 37.31 -12.18 13.69
CA VAL A 126 37.24 -12.23 12.23
C VAL A 126 37.03 -10.82 11.72
N GLU A 127 37.93 -10.33 10.88
CA GLU A 127 37.90 -8.96 10.33
C GLU A 127 37.87 -8.99 8.81
N GLY A 128 37.40 -7.90 8.21
CA GLY A 128 37.44 -7.73 6.76
C GLY A 128 36.57 -8.71 6.00
N LEU A 129 35.44 -9.15 6.59
CA LEU A 129 34.50 -10.05 5.93
C LEU A 129 34.05 -9.43 4.61
N LYS A 130 34.34 -10.15 3.53
CA LYS A 130 33.91 -9.77 2.18
C LYS A 130 32.39 -9.91 2.06
N LYS A 131 31.84 -9.37 0.98
CA LYS A 131 30.44 -9.63 0.62
C LYS A 131 30.26 -11.14 0.42
N LEU A 132 29.28 -11.73 1.11
CA LEU A 132 28.89 -13.12 0.87
C LEU A 132 28.63 -13.37 -0.63
N PRO A 133 29.10 -14.50 -1.19
CA PRO A 133 28.85 -14.85 -2.59
C PRO A 133 27.35 -14.95 -2.89
N ALA A 134 26.57 -15.54 -1.99
CA ALA A 134 25.12 -15.57 -2.00
C ALA A 134 24.58 -15.81 -0.57
N PRO A 135 23.29 -15.57 -0.30
CA PRO A 135 22.64 -15.96 0.95
C PRO A 135 22.73 -17.48 1.22
N ASN A 136 22.60 -17.89 2.48
CA ASN A 136 22.77 -19.27 2.97
C ASN A 136 24.18 -19.88 2.81
N ILE A 137 25.16 -19.13 2.34
CA ILE A 137 26.57 -19.54 2.32
C ILE A 137 27.23 -18.99 3.58
N SER A 138 27.86 -19.85 4.37
CA SER A 138 28.63 -19.45 5.54
C SER A 138 30.11 -19.24 5.20
N TYR A 139 30.78 -18.49 6.07
CA TYR A 139 32.22 -18.31 6.08
C TYR A 139 32.75 -18.90 7.38
N GLY A 140 33.69 -19.83 7.30
CA GLY A 140 34.14 -20.60 8.46
C GLY A 140 35.56 -21.11 8.30
N ARG A 141 36.12 -21.65 9.38
CA ARG A 141 37.39 -22.36 9.35
C ARG A 141 37.25 -23.62 8.46
N VAL A 142 38.27 -24.00 7.68
CA VAL A 142 38.13 -25.15 6.75
C VAL A 142 37.79 -26.45 7.49
N VAL A 143 38.43 -26.67 8.64
CA VAL A 143 38.04 -27.65 9.66
C VAL A 143 38.09 -26.94 11.01
N ASP A 144 37.44 -27.48 12.03
CA ASP A 144 37.40 -26.84 13.36
C ASP A 144 38.81 -26.51 13.86
N LYS A 145 38.98 -25.31 14.47
CA LYS A 145 40.26 -24.73 14.92
C LYS A 145 41.27 -24.35 13.84
N ALA A 146 41.06 -24.68 12.56
CA ALA A 146 42.02 -24.33 11.52
C ALA A 146 42.22 -22.81 11.41
N SER A 147 43.44 -22.36 11.11
CA SER A 147 43.72 -20.94 10.87
C SER A 147 43.20 -20.45 9.51
N VAL A 148 42.90 -21.38 8.59
CA VAL A 148 42.43 -21.08 7.24
C VAL A 148 40.91 -20.93 7.22
N TRP A 149 40.44 -19.79 6.71
CA TRP A 149 39.02 -19.47 6.53
C TRP A 149 38.60 -19.55 5.08
N VAL A 150 37.42 -20.13 4.83
CA VAL A 150 36.86 -20.38 3.50
C VAL A 150 35.35 -20.14 3.52
N TYR A 151 34.75 -19.88 2.36
CA TYR A 151 33.31 -20.09 2.24
C TYR A 151 33.05 -21.58 2.18
N GLN A 152 32.20 -22.07 3.07
CA GLN A 152 31.97 -23.51 3.23
C GLN A 152 31.17 -24.03 2.02
N CYS A 153 31.60 -25.16 1.45
CA CYS A 153 30.81 -25.84 0.41
C CYS A 153 29.43 -26.26 0.94
N THR A 154 29.37 -26.61 2.22
CA THR A 154 28.15 -26.92 2.97
C THR A 154 28.23 -26.21 4.32
N SER A 155 27.25 -25.34 4.61
CA SER A 155 27.15 -24.71 5.93
C SER A 155 26.84 -25.74 7.02
N THR A 156 27.48 -25.62 8.19
CA THR A 156 27.50 -26.66 9.24
C THR A 156 27.11 -26.16 10.64
N PRO A 157 26.09 -25.29 10.80
CA PRO A 157 25.77 -24.74 12.11
C PRO A 157 25.43 -25.85 13.13
N GLY A 158 26.12 -25.83 14.27
CA GLY A 158 26.00 -26.79 15.37
C GLY A 158 26.83 -28.07 15.19
N HIS A 159 27.64 -28.16 14.13
CA HIS A 159 28.38 -29.36 13.74
C HIS A 159 29.81 -29.01 13.29
N SER A 160 30.67 -30.03 13.14
CA SER A 160 32.02 -29.83 12.61
C SER A 160 32.01 -29.27 11.19
N ASN A 161 32.90 -28.32 10.92
CA ASN A 161 33.08 -27.73 9.59
C ASN A 161 33.38 -28.79 8.53
N CYS A 162 32.86 -28.58 7.32
CA CYS A 162 32.75 -29.62 6.30
C CYS A 162 34.09 -30.06 5.65
N GLY A 163 35.21 -29.38 5.93
CA GLY A 163 36.50 -29.67 5.31
C GLY A 163 36.63 -29.19 3.87
N CYS A 164 35.60 -28.55 3.30
CA CYS A 164 35.52 -28.11 1.92
C CYS A 164 35.27 -26.61 1.84
N GLY A 165 36.13 -25.91 1.11
CA GLY A 165 36.01 -24.47 0.87
C GLY A 165 36.10 -24.12 -0.61
N SER A 166 35.36 -23.09 -1.02
CA SER A 166 35.42 -22.59 -2.40
C SER A 166 35.20 -21.08 -2.46
N ASN A 167 35.71 -20.43 -3.51
CA ASN A 167 35.33 -19.05 -3.87
C ASN A 167 34.53 -19.01 -5.18
N GLU A 168 34.36 -20.16 -5.83
CA GLU A 168 33.68 -20.28 -7.11
C GLU A 168 32.21 -20.61 -6.85
N ILE A 169 31.32 -19.80 -7.41
CA ILE A 169 29.87 -19.93 -7.25
C ILE A 169 29.25 -20.37 -8.57
N LEU A 170 28.35 -21.34 -8.50
CA LEU A 170 27.60 -21.77 -9.68
C LEU A 170 26.59 -20.71 -10.11
N GLY A 171 26.35 -20.63 -11.42
CA GLY A 171 25.25 -19.85 -11.97
C GLY A 171 23.87 -20.48 -11.70
N ASN A 172 22.86 -19.96 -12.39
CA ASN A 172 21.49 -20.48 -12.34
C ASN A 172 21.25 -21.48 -13.47
N PRO A 173 20.43 -22.53 -13.26
CA PRO A 173 19.97 -23.37 -14.37
C PRO A 173 19.11 -22.55 -15.34
N ILE A 174 19.24 -22.84 -16.64
CA ILE A 174 18.45 -22.22 -17.70
C ILE A 174 17.19 -23.04 -17.93
N PHE A 175 16.03 -22.40 -17.84
CA PHE A 175 14.74 -23.00 -18.15
C PHE A 175 14.37 -22.69 -19.60
N SER A 176 13.85 -23.69 -20.34
CA SER A 176 13.39 -23.47 -21.72
C SER A 176 12.17 -22.56 -21.82
N HIS A 177 11.45 -22.36 -20.71
CA HIS A 177 10.32 -21.45 -20.59
C HIS A 177 10.33 -20.81 -19.21
N THR A 178 10.10 -19.49 -19.15
CA THR A 178 9.78 -18.81 -17.89
C THR A 178 8.44 -19.26 -17.34
N GLY A 179 8.19 -19.04 -16.06
CA GLY A 179 6.87 -19.21 -15.45
C GLY A 179 5.79 -18.47 -16.23
N ARG A 180 4.57 -18.99 -16.24
CA ARG A 180 3.43 -18.43 -17.00
C ARG A 180 2.09 -18.93 -16.46
N VAL A 181 1.04 -18.13 -16.67
CA VAL A 181 -0.36 -18.53 -16.50
C VAL A 181 -0.97 -18.79 -17.87
N GLY A 182 -1.58 -19.96 -18.09
CA GLY A 182 -2.28 -20.27 -19.34
C GLY A 182 -1.98 -21.68 -19.85
N ALA A 183 -1.61 -21.77 -21.13
CA ALA A 183 -1.45 -23.06 -21.81
C ALA A 183 -0.39 -23.95 -21.13
N ILE A 184 -0.79 -25.18 -20.88
CA ILE A 184 0.01 -26.30 -20.41
C ILE A 184 0.04 -27.40 -21.50
N GLY A 185 0.75 -28.49 -21.28
CA GLY A 185 0.93 -29.56 -22.25
C GLY A 185 2.20 -29.41 -23.08
N PHE A 186 3.32 -29.14 -22.41
CA PHE A 186 4.64 -29.00 -23.04
C PHE A 186 5.73 -29.65 -22.19
N SER A 187 6.86 -29.94 -22.84
CA SER A 187 8.07 -30.43 -22.16
C SER A 187 8.96 -29.25 -21.75
N LEU A 188 9.13 -29.06 -20.45
CA LEU A 188 10.09 -28.11 -19.88
C LEU A 188 11.48 -28.74 -19.89
N SER A 189 12.43 -28.11 -20.57
CA SER A 189 13.82 -28.53 -20.56
C SER A 189 14.63 -27.60 -19.66
N LEU A 190 15.54 -28.18 -18.88
CA LEU A 190 16.54 -27.46 -18.11
C LEU A 190 17.91 -27.68 -18.74
N SER A 191 18.75 -26.65 -18.76
CA SER A 191 20.12 -26.75 -19.25
C SER A 191 21.10 -26.01 -18.37
N LEU A 192 22.36 -26.42 -18.43
CA LEU A 192 23.46 -25.72 -17.77
C LEU A 192 23.71 -24.38 -18.48
N PRO A 193 24.11 -23.33 -17.75
CA PRO A 193 24.66 -22.12 -18.36
C PRO A 193 26.01 -22.44 -19.01
N SER A 194 26.43 -21.63 -19.99
CA SER A 194 27.61 -21.89 -20.83
C SER A 194 28.93 -21.91 -20.05
N ASP A 195 28.96 -21.30 -18.88
CA ASP A 195 30.08 -21.21 -17.94
C ASP A 195 30.03 -22.27 -16.82
N ALA A 196 29.08 -23.22 -16.88
CA ALA A 196 28.99 -24.29 -15.89
C ALA A 196 30.24 -25.19 -15.94
N PRO A 197 30.87 -25.49 -14.79
CA PRO A 197 32.00 -26.41 -14.71
C PRO A 197 31.66 -27.83 -15.17
N ASP A 198 32.67 -28.56 -15.64
CA ASP A 198 32.54 -29.98 -15.94
C ASP A 198 32.08 -30.77 -14.70
N GLY A 199 31.14 -31.70 -14.91
CA GLY A 199 30.53 -32.47 -13.82
C GLY A 199 29.41 -31.76 -13.07
N THR A 200 29.00 -30.56 -13.51
CA THR A 200 27.83 -29.89 -12.92
C THR A 200 26.54 -30.64 -13.21
N GLU A 201 25.75 -30.86 -12.17
CA GLU A 201 24.43 -31.50 -12.22
C GLU A 201 23.31 -30.49 -11.96
N ILE A 202 22.16 -30.70 -12.60
CA ILE A 202 20.92 -29.98 -12.29
C ILE A 202 20.05 -30.87 -11.39
N ARG A 203 19.73 -30.41 -10.18
CA ARG A 203 18.75 -31.05 -9.29
C ARG A 203 17.50 -30.20 -9.18
N TYR A 204 16.33 -30.82 -9.02
CA TYR A 204 15.06 -30.09 -8.94
C TYR A 204 14.06 -30.72 -7.98
N THR A 205 13.05 -29.92 -7.62
CA THR A 205 11.88 -30.30 -6.82
C THR A 205 10.62 -29.71 -7.43
N THR A 206 9.47 -30.31 -7.14
CA THR A 206 8.14 -29.82 -7.59
C THR A 206 7.13 -29.65 -6.46
N ASP A 207 7.55 -29.88 -5.22
CA ASP A 207 6.74 -29.80 -4.00
C ASP A 207 6.94 -28.49 -3.21
N GLY A 208 7.77 -27.60 -3.75
CA GLY A 208 8.11 -26.31 -3.15
C GLY A 208 9.33 -26.33 -2.23
N THR A 209 9.88 -27.49 -1.87
CA THR A 209 11.11 -27.59 -1.06
C THR A 209 12.34 -27.09 -1.82
N GLU A 210 13.34 -26.56 -1.12
CA GLU A 210 14.62 -26.18 -1.75
C GLU A 210 15.35 -27.44 -2.24
N PRO A 211 15.78 -27.53 -3.51
CA PRO A 211 16.58 -28.65 -3.97
C PRO A 211 17.91 -28.76 -3.21
N VAL A 212 18.25 -29.98 -2.82
CA VAL A 212 19.54 -30.37 -2.20
C VAL A 212 20.27 -31.35 -3.11
N ALA A 213 21.53 -31.68 -2.79
CA ALA A 213 22.36 -32.56 -3.64
C ALA A 213 21.72 -33.96 -3.86
N THR A 214 20.87 -34.41 -2.94
CA THR A 214 20.13 -35.68 -3.03
C THR A 214 18.74 -35.56 -3.66
N SER A 215 18.30 -34.36 -4.05
CA SER A 215 17.04 -34.15 -4.77
C SER A 215 17.09 -34.80 -6.16
N GLN A 216 15.95 -34.84 -6.85
CA GLN A 216 15.83 -35.51 -8.14
C GLN A 216 16.83 -34.94 -9.16
N LEU A 217 17.65 -35.81 -9.75
CA LEU A 217 18.53 -35.47 -10.85
C LEU A 217 17.72 -35.23 -12.12
N TYR A 218 17.97 -34.11 -12.79
CA TYR A 218 17.38 -33.83 -14.09
C TYR A 218 18.12 -34.61 -15.18
N THR A 219 17.46 -35.63 -15.72
CA THR A 219 18.00 -36.48 -16.81
C THR A 219 17.19 -36.40 -18.10
N SER A 220 15.98 -35.83 -18.04
CA SER A 220 15.06 -35.72 -19.18
C SER A 220 14.08 -34.57 -18.96
N PRO A 221 13.52 -33.97 -20.04
CA PRO A 221 12.53 -32.90 -19.93
C PRO A 221 11.35 -33.24 -19.01
N ILE A 222 10.90 -32.25 -18.23
CA ILE A 222 9.78 -32.36 -17.30
C ILE A 222 8.48 -32.09 -18.06
N TRP A 223 7.54 -33.03 -18.04
CA TRP A 223 6.24 -32.82 -18.67
C TRP A 223 5.33 -31.93 -17.81
N ILE A 224 4.96 -30.76 -18.32
CA ILE A 224 4.06 -29.80 -17.66
C ILE A 224 2.64 -30.02 -18.19
N GLY A 225 1.96 -31.05 -17.66
CA GLY A 225 0.58 -31.41 -18.04
C GLY A 225 -0.51 -30.88 -17.09
N LYS A 226 -0.12 -30.16 -16.03
CA LYS A 226 -0.99 -29.53 -15.03
C LYS A 226 -0.25 -28.40 -14.34
N THR A 227 -0.94 -27.64 -13.48
CA THR A 227 -0.27 -26.65 -12.62
C THR A 227 0.87 -27.30 -11.85
N THR A 228 2.08 -26.79 -12.08
CA THR A 228 3.33 -27.38 -11.55
C THR A 228 4.29 -26.24 -11.24
N ASN A 229 4.88 -26.26 -10.06
CA ASN A 229 6.03 -25.42 -9.73
C ASN A 229 7.29 -26.25 -9.92
N VAL A 230 8.34 -25.64 -10.44
CA VAL A 230 9.65 -26.28 -10.59
C VAL A 230 10.68 -25.37 -9.95
N ARG A 231 11.40 -25.91 -8.96
CA ARG A 231 12.58 -25.28 -8.39
C ARG A 231 13.80 -26.08 -8.84
N ALA A 232 14.79 -25.43 -9.44
CA ALA A 232 15.99 -26.10 -9.92
C ALA A 232 17.26 -25.39 -9.44
N LYS A 233 18.31 -26.17 -9.16
CA LYS A 233 19.58 -25.71 -8.61
C LYS A 233 20.74 -26.53 -9.18
N LEU A 234 21.89 -25.88 -9.34
CA LEU A 234 23.11 -26.52 -9.82
C LEU A 234 23.95 -27.06 -8.64
N PHE A 235 24.60 -28.20 -8.85
CA PHE A 235 25.52 -28.82 -7.90
C PHE A 235 26.78 -29.28 -8.63
N CYS A 236 27.95 -28.99 -8.07
CA CYS A 236 29.25 -29.41 -8.60
C CYS A 236 30.24 -29.48 -7.44
N ASP A 237 31.06 -30.54 -7.39
CA ASP A 237 32.06 -30.72 -6.35
C ASP A 237 33.08 -29.58 -6.34
N GLY A 238 33.33 -29.01 -5.16
CA GLY A 238 34.25 -27.88 -5.00
C GLY A 238 33.68 -26.50 -5.40
N TYR A 239 32.38 -26.40 -5.68
CA TYR A 239 31.70 -25.14 -5.96
C TYR A 239 30.62 -24.82 -4.92
N LEU A 240 30.32 -23.54 -4.78
CA LEU A 240 29.20 -23.04 -3.97
C LEU A 240 27.91 -23.04 -4.79
N SER A 241 26.84 -23.59 -4.23
CA SER A 241 25.53 -23.64 -4.90
C SER A 241 24.56 -22.60 -4.31
N PRO A 242 24.22 -21.52 -5.04
CA PRO A 242 23.24 -20.52 -4.58
C PRO A 242 21.82 -21.10 -4.48
N ARG A 243 20.86 -20.28 -4.05
CA ARG A 243 19.46 -20.69 -3.97
C ARG A 243 18.87 -21.01 -5.35
N SER A 244 17.89 -21.91 -5.38
CA SER A 244 17.23 -22.36 -6.62
C SER A 244 16.52 -21.25 -7.40
N THR A 245 16.53 -21.38 -8.72
CA THR A 245 15.61 -20.68 -9.62
C THR A 245 14.25 -21.36 -9.55
N THR A 246 13.17 -20.57 -9.45
CA THR A 246 11.80 -21.06 -9.31
C THR A 246 10.93 -20.55 -10.46
N HIS A 247 10.10 -21.42 -11.03
CA HIS A 247 9.05 -21.06 -11.97
C HIS A 247 7.74 -21.81 -11.70
N SER A 248 6.65 -21.07 -11.69
CA SER A 248 5.27 -21.55 -11.64
C SER A 248 4.67 -21.59 -13.04
N TYR A 249 4.22 -22.78 -13.45
CA TYR A 249 3.42 -22.98 -14.65
C TYR A 249 1.98 -23.27 -14.23
N ILE A 250 1.10 -22.29 -14.39
CA ILE A 250 -0.23 -22.29 -13.79
C ILE A 250 -1.27 -22.47 -14.89
N SER A 251 -2.13 -23.47 -14.74
CA SER A 251 -3.38 -23.57 -15.49
C SER A 251 -4.55 -23.28 -14.58
N LEU A 252 -5.30 -22.22 -14.91
CA LEU A 252 -6.55 -21.88 -14.24
C LEU A 252 -7.74 -22.67 -14.83
N GLY A 253 -7.57 -23.34 -15.97
CA GLY A 253 -8.67 -23.96 -16.72
C GLY A 253 -9.71 -22.94 -17.25
N ARG A 254 -9.33 -21.66 -17.31
CA ARG A 254 -10.14 -20.50 -17.75
C ARG A 254 -9.21 -19.34 -18.08
N ASP A 255 -9.76 -18.29 -18.67
CA ASP A 255 -9.02 -17.05 -18.88
C ASP A 255 -8.70 -16.35 -17.56
N MET A 256 -7.48 -15.80 -17.48
CA MET A 256 -6.99 -14.98 -16.39
C MET A 256 -7.59 -13.57 -16.52
N ILE A 257 -8.53 -13.24 -15.63
CA ILE A 257 -9.22 -11.93 -15.61
C ILE A 257 -8.61 -10.92 -14.63
N MET A 258 -7.68 -11.37 -13.78
CA MET A 258 -7.00 -10.55 -12.77
C MET A 258 -5.59 -11.13 -12.51
N PRO A 259 -4.68 -10.36 -11.91
CA PRO A 259 -3.34 -10.83 -11.58
C PRO A 259 -3.32 -12.13 -10.79
N VAL A 260 -2.25 -12.92 -10.97
CA VAL A 260 -2.00 -14.13 -10.19
C VAL A 260 -0.73 -13.92 -9.38
N VAL A 261 -0.84 -14.09 -8.05
CA VAL A 261 0.30 -14.13 -7.13
C VAL A 261 0.57 -15.58 -6.76
N SER A 262 1.71 -16.10 -7.19
CA SER A 262 2.18 -17.45 -6.85
C SER A 262 3.25 -17.40 -5.78
N MET A 263 3.01 -18.12 -4.68
CA MET A 263 3.92 -18.26 -3.56
C MET A 263 4.44 -19.70 -3.51
N VAL A 264 5.75 -19.87 -3.66
CA VAL A 264 6.40 -21.18 -3.68
C VAL A 264 7.40 -21.28 -2.54
N THR A 265 7.19 -22.25 -1.65
CA THR A 265 8.07 -22.51 -0.51
C THR A 265 7.87 -23.92 0.05
N ALA A 266 8.69 -24.36 1.02
CA ALA A 266 8.46 -25.61 1.72
C ALA A 266 7.08 -25.59 2.40
N GLY A 267 6.26 -26.62 2.16
CA GLY A 267 4.87 -26.65 2.66
C GLY A 267 4.75 -26.47 4.18
N ASP A 268 5.75 -26.94 4.92
CA ASP A 268 5.81 -26.81 6.38
C ASP A 268 5.78 -25.36 6.87
N TYR A 269 6.32 -24.42 6.10
CA TYR A 269 6.29 -23.00 6.48
C TYR A 269 4.89 -22.40 6.47
N PHE A 270 3.96 -23.00 5.73
CA PHE A 270 2.55 -22.62 5.81
C PHE A 270 1.78 -23.53 6.75
N TYR A 271 1.99 -24.85 6.71
CA TYR A 271 1.00 -25.78 7.27
C TYR A 271 1.49 -26.64 8.43
N SER A 272 2.79 -26.75 8.70
CA SER A 272 3.26 -27.58 9.83
C SER A 272 2.84 -26.94 11.15
N ARG A 273 2.68 -27.74 12.21
CA ARG A 273 2.25 -27.24 13.53
C ARG A 273 3.25 -26.27 14.16
N ASP A 274 4.52 -26.57 14.03
CA ASP A 274 5.65 -25.87 14.67
C ASP A 274 6.12 -24.63 13.90
N LYS A 275 6.04 -24.66 12.57
CA LYS A 275 6.59 -23.60 11.71
C LYS A 275 5.52 -22.91 10.86
N GLY A 276 4.34 -23.51 10.71
CA GLY A 276 3.30 -23.03 9.81
C GLY A 276 2.69 -21.69 10.20
N ILE A 277 2.65 -20.75 9.26
CA ILE A 277 1.94 -19.48 9.40
C ILE A 277 0.46 -19.55 8.99
N TYR A 278 -0.02 -20.68 8.47
CA TYR A 278 -1.39 -20.92 7.99
C TYR A 278 -2.09 -22.08 8.70
N ASN A 279 -1.63 -22.47 9.88
CA ASN A 279 -2.28 -23.50 10.68
C ASN A 279 -3.18 -22.90 11.79
N GLU A 280 -4.12 -23.70 12.31
CA GLU A 280 -5.05 -23.29 13.37
C GLU A 280 -4.39 -23.18 14.76
N TYR A 281 -3.27 -23.87 15.00
CA TYR A 281 -2.57 -23.80 16.29
C TYR A 281 -1.95 -22.42 16.54
N ASN A 282 -1.47 -21.80 15.47
CA ASN A 282 -0.80 -20.50 15.47
C ASN A 282 -1.75 -19.38 15.03
N ASN A 283 -2.92 -19.71 14.46
CA ASN A 283 -3.83 -18.73 13.85
C ASN A 283 -5.36 -19.08 13.95
N GLY A 284 -5.79 -19.83 14.97
CA GLY A 284 -7.18 -20.26 15.25
C GLY A 284 -7.76 -19.74 16.59
N THR A 285 -9.07 -19.95 16.80
CA THR A 285 -10.04 -19.08 17.51
C THR A 285 -9.76 -18.64 18.96
N VAL A 286 -10.33 -17.48 19.28
CA VAL A 286 -10.34 -16.72 20.55
C VAL A 286 -10.41 -17.66 21.77
N ASN A 287 -9.25 -17.93 22.38
CA ASN A 287 -9.01 -18.23 23.80
C ASN A 287 -7.69 -18.98 24.10
N ASN A 288 -6.69 -19.03 23.22
CA ASN A 288 -5.38 -19.57 23.64
C ASN A 288 -4.18 -18.83 23.07
N GLN A 289 -3.18 -18.59 23.93
CA GLN A 289 -2.16 -17.53 23.87
C GLN A 289 -1.15 -17.57 22.70
N SER A 290 -1.39 -18.37 21.67
CA SER A 290 -0.62 -18.40 20.41
C SER A 290 -1.02 -17.30 19.40
N TYR A 291 -2.01 -16.46 19.73
CA TYR A 291 -2.68 -15.46 18.87
C TYR A 291 -1.85 -14.26 18.36
N ARG A 292 -0.51 -14.27 18.42
CA ARG A 292 0.33 -13.08 18.08
C ARG A 292 1.67 -13.38 17.39
N GLN A 293 1.87 -14.58 16.86
CA GLN A 293 3.15 -14.86 16.21
C GLN A 293 3.20 -14.16 14.84
N ASP A 294 4.07 -13.14 14.74
CA ASP A 294 4.35 -12.40 13.50
C ASP A 294 5.46 -13.05 12.66
N TRP A 295 5.56 -14.38 12.79
CA TRP A 295 6.51 -15.24 12.14
C TRP A 295 6.63 -15.00 10.65
N ARG A 296 7.87 -14.79 10.19
CA ARG A 296 8.19 -14.61 8.78
C ARG A 296 8.72 -15.90 8.18
N ARG A 297 8.31 -16.17 6.94
CA ARG A 297 8.75 -17.33 6.18
C ARG A 297 9.32 -16.91 4.84
N PRO A 298 10.48 -17.47 4.44
CA PRO A 298 11.02 -17.22 3.12
C PRO A 298 10.13 -17.88 2.07
N VAL A 299 9.88 -17.17 0.99
CA VAL A 299 8.97 -17.60 -0.08
C VAL A 299 9.41 -17.02 -1.42
N ASN A 300 9.45 -17.83 -2.46
CA ASN A 300 9.60 -17.28 -3.81
C ASN A 300 8.23 -16.76 -4.27
N VAL A 301 8.15 -15.49 -4.64
CA VAL A 301 6.94 -14.84 -5.12
C VAL A 301 7.08 -14.60 -6.61
N GLU A 302 6.15 -15.17 -7.37
CA GLU A 302 5.93 -14.83 -8.76
C GLU A 302 4.61 -14.06 -8.93
N ILE A 303 4.63 -12.95 -9.68
CA ILE A 303 3.41 -12.18 -9.99
C ILE A 303 3.23 -12.12 -11.49
N PHE A 304 2.07 -12.55 -11.96
CA PHE A 304 1.68 -12.52 -13.36
C PHE A 304 0.61 -11.44 -13.55
N MET A 305 0.81 -10.54 -14.50
CA MET A 305 -0.15 -9.47 -14.82
C MET A 305 -1.03 -9.81 -16.03
N SER A 306 -0.54 -10.67 -16.92
CA SER A 306 -1.21 -11.04 -18.18
C SER A 306 -1.14 -12.54 -18.41
N GLN A 307 -2.15 -13.10 -19.09
CA GLN A 307 -2.15 -14.48 -19.54
C GLN A 307 -1.07 -14.72 -20.59
N GLY A 308 -0.36 -15.85 -20.49
CA GLY A 308 0.65 -16.30 -21.45
C GLY A 308 2.01 -15.61 -21.34
N GLU A 309 2.08 -14.45 -20.68
CA GLU A 309 3.32 -13.72 -20.44
C GLU A 309 4.09 -14.27 -19.22
N GLY A 310 5.38 -13.92 -19.16
CA GLY A 310 6.22 -14.20 -17.99
C GLY A 310 5.78 -13.43 -16.75
N SER A 311 6.23 -13.87 -15.58
CA SER A 311 6.03 -13.13 -14.34
C SER A 311 6.78 -11.79 -14.37
N VAL A 312 6.13 -10.71 -13.91
CA VAL A 312 6.73 -9.38 -13.78
C VAL A 312 7.58 -9.24 -12.51
N ILE A 313 7.29 -10.07 -11.51
CA ILE A 313 8.12 -10.28 -10.32
C ILE A 313 8.40 -11.77 -10.26
N ASN A 314 9.66 -12.17 -10.08
CA ASN A 314 10.06 -13.51 -9.68
C ASN A 314 11.24 -13.37 -8.71
N GLN A 315 10.94 -13.36 -7.41
CA GLN A 315 11.97 -13.13 -6.41
C GLN A 315 11.70 -13.84 -5.09
N LEU A 316 12.78 -14.10 -4.37
CA LEU A 316 12.71 -14.50 -2.97
C LEU A 316 12.30 -13.32 -2.08
N CYS A 317 11.23 -13.51 -1.33
CA CYS A 317 10.66 -12.58 -0.37
C CYS A 317 10.53 -13.23 1.01
N GLU A 318 10.11 -12.43 1.99
CA GLU A 318 9.47 -12.94 3.21
C GLU A 318 7.96 -12.79 3.12
N THR A 319 7.24 -13.67 3.80
CA THR A 319 5.81 -13.52 4.04
C THR A 319 5.43 -13.83 5.48
N ARG A 320 4.38 -13.17 5.96
CA ARG A 320 3.73 -13.48 7.24
C ARG A 320 2.24 -13.22 7.16
N VAL A 321 1.49 -13.81 8.08
CA VAL A 321 0.09 -13.46 8.29
C VAL A 321 -0.03 -12.05 8.90
N LYS A 322 -1.04 -11.31 8.43
CA LYS A 322 -1.41 -9.97 8.89
C LYS A 322 -2.86 -9.96 9.39
N GLY A 323 -3.16 -9.01 10.28
CA GLY A 323 -4.50 -8.71 10.78
C GLY A 323 -4.59 -8.92 12.29
N GLY A 324 -5.68 -8.44 12.87
CA GLY A 324 -6.09 -8.77 14.22
C GLY A 324 -7.10 -9.92 14.18
N ALA A 325 -8.39 -9.59 14.32
CA ALA A 325 -9.48 -10.57 14.26
C ALA A 325 -9.53 -11.35 12.93
N SER A 326 -9.20 -10.71 11.81
CA SER A 326 -9.23 -11.32 10.47
C SER A 326 -8.24 -12.47 10.27
N ARG A 327 -7.29 -12.69 11.20
CA ARG A 327 -6.45 -13.90 11.24
C ARG A 327 -7.26 -15.17 11.47
N GLY A 328 -8.46 -15.06 12.05
CA GLY A 328 -9.39 -16.17 12.24
C GLY A 328 -10.07 -16.65 10.96
N ALA A 329 -9.99 -15.90 9.85
CA ALA A 329 -10.53 -16.33 8.57
C ALA A 329 -9.76 -17.55 8.02
N ALA A 330 -10.47 -18.39 7.27
CA ALA A 330 -9.90 -19.57 6.61
C ALA A 330 -8.82 -19.19 5.59
N LEU A 331 -9.05 -18.12 4.82
CA LEU A 331 -8.03 -17.48 4.01
C LEU A 331 -7.52 -16.23 4.72
N LYS A 332 -6.24 -16.25 5.08
CA LYS A 332 -5.61 -15.20 5.89
C LYS A 332 -5.06 -14.09 5.00
N SER A 333 -4.98 -12.89 5.55
CA SER A 333 -4.21 -11.82 4.91
C SER A 333 -2.72 -12.11 5.03
N LEU A 334 -1.95 -11.77 3.99
CA LEU A 334 -0.50 -11.93 3.95
C LEU A 334 0.18 -10.58 3.71
N VAL A 335 1.44 -10.45 4.12
CA VAL A 335 2.31 -9.35 3.69
C VAL A 335 3.51 -9.94 2.98
N VAL A 336 3.89 -9.36 1.84
CA VAL A 336 5.09 -9.71 1.10
C VAL A 336 6.14 -8.64 1.33
N TYR A 337 7.32 -9.03 1.80
CA TYR A 337 8.46 -8.14 2.03
C TYR A 337 9.56 -8.43 1.04
N ALA A 338 10.04 -7.39 0.36
CA ALA A 338 11.34 -7.43 -0.28
C ALA A 338 12.43 -7.06 0.74
N ASN A 339 13.51 -7.83 0.75
CA ASN A 339 14.59 -7.63 1.70
C ASN A 339 15.93 -7.83 0.99
N LYS A 340 16.85 -6.88 1.16
CA LYS A 340 18.19 -6.95 0.55
C LYS A 340 18.92 -8.26 0.89
N ARG A 341 18.64 -8.87 2.06
CA ARG A 341 19.22 -10.16 2.46
C ARG A 341 18.83 -11.32 1.51
N PHE A 342 17.78 -11.14 0.70
CA PHE A 342 17.31 -12.11 -0.29
C PHE A 342 17.60 -11.73 -1.74
N GLY A 343 18.31 -10.62 -1.97
CA GLY A 343 18.71 -10.16 -3.31
C GLY A 343 18.40 -8.69 -3.52
N THR A 344 17.12 -8.33 -3.54
CA THR A 344 16.66 -6.93 -3.69
C THR A 344 15.76 -6.52 -2.53
N LYS A 345 15.80 -5.23 -2.19
CA LYS A 345 14.95 -4.62 -1.16
C LYS A 345 13.60 -4.12 -1.70
N ARG A 346 13.33 -4.29 -3.00
CA ARG A 346 12.17 -3.71 -3.70
C ARG A 346 11.40 -4.76 -4.52
N LEU A 347 10.12 -4.48 -4.76
CA LEU A 347 9.23 -5.14 -5.70
C LEU A 347 8.99 -4.14 -6.85
N GLU A 348 9.79 -4.22 -7.90
CA GLU A 348 9.72 -3.28 -9.03
C GLU A 348 8.53 -3.61 -9.94
N CYS A 349 7.36 -3.05 -9.64
CA CYS A 349 6.13 -3.32 -10.39
C CYS A 349 5.09 -2.22 -10.22
N GLU A 350 4.43 -1.83 -11.31
CA GLU A 350 3.26 -0.95 -11.27
C GLU A 350 2.02 -1.75 -10.83
N PHE A 351 1.85 -1.90 -9.51
CA PHE A 351 0.71 -2.64 -8.97
C PHE A 351 -0.63 -1.95 -9.21
N PHE A 352 -0.66 -0.62 -9.18
CA PHE A 352 -1.88 0.19 -9.13
C PHE A 352 -1.92 1.27 -10.22
N PRO A 353 -1.97 0.91 -11.51
CA PRO A 353 -1.92 1.89 -12.60
C PRO A 353 -3.07 2.90 -12.58
N GLU A 354 -4.24 2.55 -12.02
CA GLU A 354 -5.38 3.48 -11.91
C GLU A 354 -5.28 4.42 -10.70
N ASP A 355 -4.71 3.95 -9.60
CA ASP A 355 -4.81 4.60 -8.28
C ASP A 355 -3.48 5.24 -7.83
N ALA A 356 -2.36 4.79 -8.39
CA ALA A 356 -1.02 5.31 -8.17
C ALA A 356 -0.15 5.13 -9.45
N PRO A 357 -0.53 5.78 -10.57
CA PRO A 357 0.14 5.61 -11.86
C PRO A 357 1.64 5.92 -11.78
N GLY A 358 2.46 5.13 -12.46
CA GLY A 358 3.90 5.28 -12.55
C GLY A 358 4.70 4.84 -11.32
N ARG A 359 4.04 4.41 -10.24
CA ARG A 359 4.72 4.00 -9.00
C ARG A 359 5.14 2.52 -9.06
N THR A 360 6.45 2.28 -9.03
CA THR A 360 7.04 0.94 -9.15
C THR A 360 7.93 0.52 -7.98
N ASP A 361 8.41 1.45 -7.14
CA ASP A 361 9.40 1.17 -6.08
C ASP A 361 8.72 0.77 -4.76
N TRP A 362 8.30 -0.49 -4.62
CA TRP A 362 7.59 -0.98 -3.42
C TRP A 362 8.48 -1.80 -2.49
N LYS A 363 8.57 -1.45 -1.20
CA LYS A 363 9.29 -2.26 -0.20
C LYS A 363 8.49 -3.46 0.28
N SER A 364 7.19 -3.27 0.45
CA SER A 364 6.26 -4.32 0.83
C SER A 364 4.85 -4.03 0.29
N ILE A 365 4.08 -5.11 0.11
CA ILE A 365 2.65 -5.06 -0.25
C ILE A 365 1.89 -5.98 0.69
N GLU A 366 0.60 -5.73 0.88
CA GLU A 366 -0.29 -6.68 1.56
C GLU A 366 -1.26 -7.32 0.58
N LEU A 367 -1.60 -8.57 0.87
CA LEU A 367 -2.66 -9.34 0.25
C LEU A 367 -3.77 -9.46 1.29
N ARG A 368 -4.74 -8.55 1.27
CA ARG A 368 -5.80 -8.43 2.26
C ARG A 368 -6.99 -9.31 1.90
N ASN A 369 -7.53 -10.03 2.88
CA ASN A 369 -8.68 -10.92 2.74
C ASN A 369 -10.05 -10.23 2.92
N SER A 370 -10.07 -8.90 2.92
CA SER A 370 -11.26 -8.05 3.13
C SER A 370 -11.84 -7.99 4.55
N GLY A 371 -11.11 -8.48 5.57
CA GLY A 371 -11.47 -8.18 6.96
C GLY A 371 -12.85 -8.72 7.34
N ASN A 372 -13.71 -7.87 7.92
CA ASN A 372 -15.08 -8.25 8.28
C ASN A 372 -15.98 -8.45 7.04
N ASP A 373 -15.59 -7.91 5.88
CA ASP A 373 -16.28 -8.05 4.59
C ASP A 373 -15.88 -9.34 3.83
N PHE A 374 -15.10 -10.23 4.46
CA PHE A 374 -14.63 -11.51 3.88
C PHE A 374 -15.76 -12.35 3.25
N ASP A 375 -16.94 -12.38 3.88
CA ASP A 375 -18.08 -13.17 3.41
C ASP A 375 -19.09 -12.38 2.56
N TYR A 376 -18.84 -11.09 2.30
CA TYR A 376 -19.84 -10.14 1.82
C TYR A 376 -19.46 -9.57 0.43
N LEU A 377 -19.15 -8.27 0.33
CA LEU A 377 -18.81 -7.65 -0.97
C LEU A 377 -17.38 -7.99 -1.41
N TYR A 378 -16.51 -8.33 -0.47
CA TYR A 378 -15.08 -8.56 -0.66
C TYR A 378 -14.24 -7.36 -1.11
N PHE A 379 -14.83 -6.17 -1.22
CA PHE A 379 -14.14 -4.95 -1.65
C PHE A 379 -14.57 -3.69 -0.91
N ARG A 380 -15.39 -3.81 0.15
CA ARG A 380 -16.01 -2.67 0.85
C ARG A 380 -15.02 -1.66 1.39
N ASP A 381 -13.93 -2.14 1.99
CA ASP A 381 -12.80 -1.30 2.44
C ASP A 381 -12.25 -0.46 1.27
N ALA A 382 -11.91 -1.11 0.16
CA ALA A 382 -11.38 -0.44 -1.02
C ALA A 382 -12.38 0.53 -1.65
N LEU A 383 -13.67 0.18 -1.71
CA LEU A 383 -14.73 1.04 -2.26
C LEU A 383 -14.86 2.35 -1.47
N ILE A 384 -14.94 2.26 -0.14
CA ILE A 384 -15.10 3.43 0.72
C ILE A 384 -13.88 4.35 0.59
N GLN A 385 -12.67 3.79 0.64
CA GLN A 385 -11.44 4.55 0.47
C GLN A 385 -11.32 5.18 -0.92
N ARG A 386 -11.62 4.44 -2.01
CA ARG A 386 -11.61 4.95 -3.39
C ARG A 386 -12.63 6.05 -3.63
N ASN A 387 -13.81 5.96 -3.01
CA ASN A 387 -14.85 6.98 -3.16
C ASN A 387 -14.37 8.34 -2.64
N MET A 388 -13.62 8.39 -1.54
CA MET A 388 -13.03 9.64 -1.05
C MET A 388 -11.71 9.96 -1.78
N GLY A 389 -10.75 9.05 -1.77
CA GLY A 389 -9.37 9.29 -2.21
C GLY A 389 -9.17 9.57 -3.70
N ARG A 390 -10.13 9.23 -4.56
CA ARG A 390 -10.12 9.63 -5.98
C ARG A 390 -10.73 11.01 -6.24
N ASN A 391 -11.43 11.59 -5.26
CA ASN A 391 -12.25 12.79 -5.45
C ASN A 391 -11.92 13.93 -4.46
N ALA A 392 -11.13 13.68 -3.43
CA ALA A 392 -10.68 14.66 -2.45
C ALA A 392 -9.28 14.33 -1.93
N ASP A 393 -8.58 15.33 -1.38
CA ASP A 393 -7.30 15.14 -0.71
C ASP A 393 -7.49 14.36 0.59
N LEU A 394 -7.08 13.10 0.58
CA LEU A 394 -7.03 12.19 1.72
C LEU A 394 -6.05 11.08 1.35
N ASP A 395 -5.01 10.83 2.14
CA ASP A 395 -4.17 9.65 1.91
C ASP A 395 -4.98 8.37 2.11
N TRP A 396 -4.82 7.40 1.22
CA TRP A 396 -5.61 6.17 1.20
C TRP A 396 -4.86 5.01 0.55
N GLN A 397 -5.31 3.77 0.73
CA GLN A 397 -4.66 2.59 0.16
C GLN A 397 -5.22 2.26 -1.24
N PRO A 398 -4.39 2.25 -2.31
CA PRO A 398 -4.75 1.68 -3.61
C PRO A 398 -5.20 0.22 -3.57
N TYR A 399 -5.98 -0.21 -4.57
CA TYR A 399 -6.65 -1.52 -4.61
C TYR A 399 -6.40 -2.28 -5.91
N ARG A 400 -6.10 -3.57 -5.82
CA ARG A 400 -6.21 -4.49 -6.96
C ARG A 400 -6.51 -5.93 -6.52
N PRO A 401 -7.59 -6.58 -6.98
CA PRO A 401 -7.86 -7.97 -6.65
C PRO A 401 -6.88 -8.89 -7.38
N ALA A 402 -6.50 -10.00 -6.76
CA ALA A 402 -5.59 -10.99 -7.34
C ALA A 402 -5.94 -12.42 -6.88
N ILE A 403 -5.65 -13.39 -7.73
CA ILE A 403 -5.72 -14.82 -7.40
C ILE A 403 -4.45 -15.18 -6.61
N LEU A 404 -4.61 -15.84 -5.47
CA LEU A 404 -3.51 -16.41 -4.70
C LEU A 404 -3.33 -17.90 -5.02
N MET A 405 -2.10 -18.27 -5.39
CA MET A 405 -1.64 -19.64 -5.51
C MET A 405 -0.57 -19.89 -4.43
N ILE A 406 -0.66 -20.98 -3.68
CA ILE A 406 0.41 -21.43 -2.77
C ILE A 406 0.83 -22.83 -3.19
N ASN A 407 2.11 -23.01 -3.53
CA ASN A 407 2.65 -24.28 -4.06
C ASN A 407 1.77 -24.88 -5.18
N GLY A 408 1.23 -24.01 -6.06
CA GLY A 408 0.45 -24.42 -7.22
C GLY A 408 -1.01 -24.76 -6.90
N GLU A 409 -1.43 -24.66 -5.65
CA GLU A 409 -2.82 -24.82 -5.23
C GLU A 409 -3.54 -23.46 -5.22
N TYR A 410 -4.74 -23.41 -5.80
CA TYR A 410 -5.60 -22.23 -5.76
C TYR A 410 -6.15 -22.02 -4.35
N LYS A 411 -5.91 -20.84 -3.79
CA LYS A 411 -6.35 -20.49 -2.42
C LYS A 411 -7.52 -19.51 -2.37
N GLY A 412 -7.96 -18.97 -3.51
CA GLY A 412 -8.95 -17.90 -3.54
C GLY A 412 -8.36 -16.57 -3.98
N MET A 413 -9.21 -15.54 -3.96
CA MET A 413 -8.79 -14.16 -4.16
C MET A 413 -8.29 -13.50 -2.87
N LEU A 414 -7.33 -12.59 -3.02
CA LEU A 414 -6.96 -11.58 -2.02
C LEU A 414 -6.81 -10.23 -2.74
N ASN A 415 -6.86 -9.14 -1.98
CA ASN A 415 -6.69 -7.79 -2.51
C ASN A 415 -5.26 -7.32 -2.28
N ILE A 416 -4.52 -7.05 -3.36
CA ILE A 416 -3.25 -6.32 -3.29
C ILE A 416 -3.59 -4.90 -2.79
N ARG A 417 -2.94 -4.48 -1.71
CA ARG A 417 -3.03 -3.12 -1.15
C ARG A 417 -1.63 -2.63 -0.79
N THR A 418 -1.47 -1.32 -0.72
CA THR A 418 -0.33 -0.72 0.01
C THR A 418 -0.48 -1.02 1.50
N ARG A 419 0.61 -0.97 2.25
CA ARG A 419 0.53 -1.00 3.72
C ARG A 419 0.33 0.41 4.26
N THR A 420 -0.28 0.55 5.43
CA THR A 420 -0.40 1.82 6.17
C THR A 420 0.70 1.94 7.22
N ASN A 421 1.94 2.06 6.75
CA ASN A 421 3.15 2.20 7.55
C ASN A 421 4.16 3.11 6.83
N GLU A 422 5.39 3.18 7.30
CA GLU A 422 6.46 4.02 6.72
C GLU A 422 6.72 3.75 5.23
N ASP A 423 6.49 2.52 4.75
CA ASP A 423 6.65 2.16 3.34
C ASP A 423 5.63 2.89 2.43
N TYR A 424 4.46 3.26 2.97
CA TYR A 424 3.46 4.06 2.27
C TYR A 424 4.02 5.42 1.90
N VAL A 425 4.52 6.13 2.92
CA VAL A 425 4.99 7.50 2.80
C VAL A 425 6.21 7.52 1.90
N TYR A 426 7.17 6.61 2.12
CA TYR A 426 8.32 6.47 1.23
C TYR A 426 7.93 6.37 -0.25
N THR A 427 6.94 5.54 -0.59
CA THR A 427 6.60 5.28 -2.00
C THR A 427 5.79 6.40 -2.63
N LEU A 428 4.86 7.00 -1.88
CA LEU A 428 3.89 7.97 -2.40
C LEU A 428 4.32 9.42 -2.21
N TYR A 429 5.32 9.67 -1.35
CA TYR A 429 5.90 10.99 -1.07
C TYR A 429 7.40 11.02 -1.41
N ASP A 430 7.74 10.50 -2.58
CA ASP A 430 9.05 10.67 -3.23
C ASP A 430 10.28 10.31 -2.37
N GLY A 431 10.16 9.24 -1.59
CA GLY A 431 11.25 8.69 -0.78
C GLY A 431 11.36 9.28 0.62
N GLU A 432 10.33 9.98 1.11
CA GLU A 432 10.31 10.52 2.48
C GLU A 432 10.38 9.40 3.53
N GLU A 433 11.44 9.41 4.33
CA GLU A 433 11.69 8.44 5.42
C GLU A 433 11.75 9.14 6.79
N ASP A 434 11.89 10.47 6.83
CA ASP A 434 12.09 11.25 8.04
C ASP A 434 10.75 11.67 8.65
N ILE A 435 10.01 10.70 9.20
CA ILE A 435 8.62 10.90 9.63
C ILE A 435 8.39 10.51 11.09
N ASP A 436 7.36 11.10 11.69
CA ASP A 436 6.68 10.52 12.84
C ASP A 436 5.35 9.92 12.35
N MET A 437 5.06 8.67 12.71
CA MET A 437 3.82 7.98 12.33
C MET A 437 3.20 7.25 13.53
N PHE A 438 1.90 7.40 13.68
CA PHE A 438 1.11 6.80 14.74
C PHE A 438 -0.11 6.06 14.21
N GLU A 439 -0.44 4.97 14.86
CA GLU A 439 -1.69 4.25 14.70
C GLU A 439 -2.48 4.25 16.03
N ASN A 440 -3.79 4.43 15.91
CA ASN A 440 -4.74 4.34 17.01
C ASN A 440 -4.41 5.21 18.22
N TRP A 441 -3.73 6.35 18.05
CA TRP A 441 -3.35 7.26 19.15
C TRP A 441 -2.29 6.74 20.15
N TRP A 442 -1.97 5.44 20.16
CA TRP A 442 -1.06 4.86 21.16
C TRP A 442 0.09 4.02 20.56
N GLU A 443 0.05 3.70 19.28
CA GLU A 443 1.09 2.89 18.63
C GLU A 443 2.02 3.79 17.81
N LEU A 444 3.26 3.97 18.28
CA LEU A 444 4.32 4.57 17.47
C LEU A 444 4.75 3.56 16.39
N LYS A 445 4.53 3.88 15.13
CA LYS A 445 4.94 3.07 13.98
C LYS A 445 6.36 3.39 13.54
N GLU A 446 6.70 4.68 13.48
CA GLU A 446 7.98 5.21 13.01
C GLU A 446 8.24 6.58 13.66
N GLY A 447 9.51 6.92 13.87
CA GLY A 447 9.91 8.21 14.44
C GLY A 447 9.90 8.27 15.97
N THR A 448 9.36 9.36 16.52
CA THR A 448 9.45 9.72 17.94
C THR A 448 8.12 10.21 18.52
N TRP A 449 8.02 10.27 19.84
CA TRP A 449 6.83 10.75 20.55
C TRP A 449 6.71 12.27 20.65
N ASP A 450 7.77 13.02 20.36
CA ASP A 450 7.91 14.43 20.73
C ASP A 450 6.83 15.30 20.05
N ASN A 451 6.73 15.23 18.72
CA ASN A 451 5.76 16.03 17.98
C ASN A 451 4.32 15.60 18.24
N TYR A 452 4.10 14.31 18.51
CA TYR A 452 2.77 13.80 18.82
C TYR A 452 2.29 14.23 20.20
N ASN A 453 3.18 14.22 21.20
CA ASN A 453 2.87 14.73 22.52
C ASN A 453 2.62 16.24 22.50
N ALA A 454 3.43 17.02 21.78
CA ALA A 454 3.19 18.45 21.59
C ALA A 454 1.84 18.74 20.90
N PHE A 455 1.47 17.92 19.91
CA PHE A 455 0.17 18.04 19.24
C PHE A 455 -1.00 17.71 20.18
N LYS A 456 -0.91 16.62 20.95
CA LYS A 456 -1.91 16.27 21.98
C LYS A 456 -2.09 17.37 23.01
N GLU A 457 -0.98 17.94 23.50
CA GLU A 457 -1.02 19.06 24.44
C GLU A 457 -1.73 20.27 23.82
N PHE A 458 -1.39 20.62 22.57
CA PHE A 458 -1.99 21.74 21.84
C PHE A 458 -3.53 21.63 21.75
N TYR A 459 -4.09 20.48 21.34
CA TYR A 459 -5.55 20.33 21.23
C TYR A 459 -6.23 19.88 22.54
N SER A 460 -5.47 19.68 23.63
CA SER A 460 -6.06 19.40 24.94
C SER A 460 -6.76 20.64 25.52
N GLY A 461 -6.32 21.85 25.16
CA GLY A 461 -6.89 23.12 25.60
C GLY A 461 -8.16 23.54 24.85
N THR A 462 -8.55 24.81 25.06
CA THR A 462 -9.58 25.51 24.27
C THR A 462 -9.04 26.84 23.74
N GLY A 463 -9.74 27.47 22.79
CA GLY A 463 -9.40 28.80 22.27
C GLY A 463 -8.41 28.84 21.10
N GLN A 464 -7.94 27.69 20.62
CA GLN A 464 -7.07 27.60 19.45
C GLN A 464 -7.77 28.16 18.20
N THR A 465 -7.06 28.92 17.37
CA THR A 465 -7.59 29.45 16.11
C THR A 465 -7.42 28.47 14.96
N TYR A 466 -8.16 28.70 13.86
CA TYR A 466 -8.03 27.92 12.63
C TYR A 466 -6.57 27.91 12.11
N ASP A 467 -5.92 29.07 12.05
CA ASP A 467 -4.53 29.21 11.60
C ASP A 467 -3.53 28.47 12.49
N GLU A 468 -3.82 28.33 13.80
CA GLU A 468 -2.97 27.56 14.71
C GLU A 468 -3.07 26.06 14.48
N PHE A 469 -4.25 25.57 14.09
CA PHE A 469 -4.44 24.20 13.62
C PHE A 469 -3.75 23.98 12.28
N GLU A 470 -3.95 24.87 11.30
CA GLU A 470 -3.36 24.75 9.96
C GLU A 470 -1.83 24.79 9.94
N LYS A 471 -1.18 25.35 10.98
CA LYS A 471 0.28 25.26 11.17
C LYS A 471 0.76 23.88 11.64
N ARG A 472 -0.12 23.05 12.19
CA ARG A 472 0.23 21.76 12.82
C ARG A 472 -0.34 20.56 12.08
N MET A 473 -1.43 20.74 11.36
CA MET A 473 -2.12 19.68 10.65
C MET A 473 -2.74 20.20 9.36
N ASP A 474 -3.02 19.29 8.45
CA ASP A 474 -3.92 19.54 7.34
C ASP A 474 -5.37 19.38 7.82
N THR A 475 -6.05 20.49 8.14
CA THR A 475 -7.43 20.42 8.64
C THR A 475 -8.40 20.02 7.53
N GLY A 476 -8.07 20.33 6.27
CA GLY A 476 -8.85 19.93 5.11
C GLY A 476 -8.84 18.41 4.95
N GLU A 477 -7.66 17.80 4.97
CA GLU A 477 -7.52 16.34 4.87
C GLU A 477 -8.21 15.63 6.05
N PHE A 478 -8.02 16.13 7.28
CA PHE A 478 -8.70 15.58 8.45
C PHE A 478 -10.23 15.70 8.35
N ALA A 479 -10.75 16.81 7.83
CA ALA A 479 -12.18 16.93 7.57
C ALA A 479 -12.65 15.87 6.57
N ASN A 480 -11.89 15.57 5.52
CA ASN A 480 -12.22 14.54 4.54
C ASN A 480 -12.26 13.14 5.16
N LEU A 481 -11.30 12.80 6.01
CA LEU A 481 -11.31 11.56 6.79
C LEU A 481 -12.61 11.48 7.62
N MET A 482 -12.91 12.51 8.40
CA MET A 482 -14.09 12.54 9.27
C MET A 482 -15.39 12.44 8.46
N ILE A 483 -15.49 13.10 7.31
CA ILE A 483 -16.66 13.02 6.43
C ILE A 483 -16.82 11.60 5.88
N MET A 484 -15.73 10.98 5.40
CA MET A 484 -15.74 9.62 4.87
C MET A 484 -16.25 8.63 5.93
N GLU A 485 -15.67 8.66 7.13
CA GLU A 485 -15.98 7.71 8.20
C GLU A 485 -17.42 7.90 8.73
N LEU A 486 -17.84 9.15 8.94
CA LEU A 486 -19.17 9.47 9.45
C LEU A 486 -20.26 9.23 8.42
N PHE A 487 -20.01 9.50 7.13
CA PHE A 487 -20.98 9.21 6.08
C PHE A 487 -21.15 7.69 5.92
N HIS A 488 -20.05 6.93 5.84
CA HIS A 488 -20.11 5.48 5.67
C HIS A 488 -20.46 4.71 6.94
N ASN A 489 -20.63 5.39 8.08
CA ASN A 489 -21.01 4.78 9.36
C ASN A 489 -20.03 3.69 9.80
N ASN A 490 -18.74 3.98 9.73
CA ASN A 490 -17.70 3.09 10.25
C ASN A 490 -17.61 3.24 11.78
N LEU A 491 -18.17 2.27 12.50
CA LEU A 491 -18.22 2.29 13.97
C LEU A 491 -16.96 1.74 14.65
N ASP A 492 -15.94 1.35 13.88
CA ASP A 492 -14.63 0.97 14.40
C ASP A 492 -13.70 2.20 14.58
N PHE A 493 -14.04 3.33 13.95
CA PHE A 493 -13.34 4.62 14.01
C PHE A 493 -14.04 5.60 14.98
N PRO A 494 -13.38 6.52 15.71
CA PRO A 494 -11.95 6.86 15.70
C PRO A 494 -11.14 6.19 16.81
N GLY A 495 -11.74 5.33 17.63
CA GLY A 495 -11.03 4.62 18.69
C GLY A 495 -10.12 3.51 18.17
N ASN A 496 -10.32 3.10 16.93
CA ASN A 496 -9.44 2.22 16.16
C ASN A 496 -9.37 2.75 14.71
N ASN A 497 -8.49 2.14 13.90
CA ASN A 497 -8.31 2.39 12.47
C ASN A 497 -7.99 3.84 12.07
N ILE A 498 -7.30 4.58 12.94
CA ILE A 498 -6.77 5.90 12.59
C ILE A 498 -5.25 5.83 12.44
N VAL A 499 -4.76 6.24 11.27
CA VAL A 499 -3.31 6.36 11.00
C VAL A 499 -3.01 7.80 10.65
N MET A 500 -2.01 8.35 11.32
CA MET A 500 -1.54 9.71 11.09
C MET A 500 -0.03 9.76 10.97
N TRP A 501 0.46 10.67 10.16
CA TRP A 501 1.89 10.85 9.95
C TRP A 501 2.23 12.32 9.73
N ARG A 502 3.49 12.68 9.95
CA ARG A 502 4.05 13.97 9.54
C ARG A 502 5.53 13.84 9.20
N PRO A 503 6.06 14.65 8.27
CA PRO A 503 7.50 14.87 8.17
C PRO A 503 8.05 15.46 9.47
N ARG A 504 9.25 15.04 9.88
CA ARG A 504 9.97 15.63 11.02
C ARG A 504 10.60 16.98 10.70
N ALA A 505 10.72 17.30 9.41
CA ALA A 505 11.13 18.61 8.92
C ALA A 505 10.37 19.76 9.59
N GLU A 506 11.04 20.91 9.72
CA GLU A 506 10.44 22.12 10.26
C GLU A 506 9.21 22.53 9.45
N GLY A 507 8.11 22.86 10.13
CA GLY A 507 6.83 23.15 9.48
C GLY A 507 6.04 21.93 9.01
N GLY A 508 6.53 20.70 9.23
CA GLY A 508 5.81 19.48 8.88
C GLY A 508 4.47 19.37 9.61
N ARG A 509 3.40 19.10 8.84
CA ARG A 509 2.02 19.02 9.33
C ARG A 509 1.55 17.58 9.44
N TRP A 510 0.68 17.29 10.41
CA TRP A 510 -0.04 16.02 10.51
C TRP A 510 -1.00 15.83 9.34
N ARG A 511 -0.94 14.64 8.75
CA ARG A 511 -1.77 14.10 7.67
C ARG A 511 -2.31 12.73 8.07
N TRP A 512 -3.32 12.22 7.37
CA TRP A 512 -4.03 10.99 7.75
C TRP A 512 -4.21 10.02 6.60
N ILE A 513 -3.93 8.75 6.87
CA ILE A 513 -4.13 7.65 5.91
C ILE A 513 -5.40 6.89 6.27
N ALA A 514 -6.38 6.85 5.35
CA ALA A 514 -7.57 6.03 5.44
C ALA A 514 -7.21 4.55 5.62
N LYS A 515 -7.89 3.88 6.55
CA LYS A 515 -7.56 2.50 6.92
C LYS A 515 -8.80 1.75 7.39
N ASP A 516 -8.91 0.50 6.93
CA ASP A 516 -9.77 -0.53 7.51
C ASP A 516 -11.23 -0.05 7.73
N THR A 517 -11.86 0.28 6.60
CA THR A 517 -13.19 0.89 6.56
C THR A 517 -14.30 -0.13 6.27
N ASP A 518 -13.99 -1.43 6.25
CA ASP A 518 -14.98 -2.48 5.95
C ASP A 518 -16.15 -2.54 6.93
N PHE A 519 -16.02 -1.98 8.13
CA PHE A 519 -17.13 -1.91 9.10
C PHE A 519 -18.22 -0.86 8.78
N GLY A 520 -18.11 -0.17 7.64
CA GLY A 520 -19.07 0.79 7.11
C GLY A 520 -20.03 0.25 6.04
N LEU A 521 -20.75 1.15 5.37
CA LEU A 521 -21.62 0.89 4.22
C LEU A 521 -22.70 -0.19 4.48
N GLY A 522 -23.17 -0.32 5.71
CA GLY A 522 -24.23 -1.26 6.07
C GLY A 522 -23.79 -2.72 6.24
N LEU A 523 -22.49 -2.99 6.43
CA LEU A 523 -22.04 -4.34 6.80
C LEU A 523 -22.85 -4.87 8.00
N TYR A 524 -23.22 -6.16 7.96
CA TYR A 524 -24.09 -6.82 8.94
C TYR A 524 -25.51 -6.22 9.02
N ASP A 525 -26.05 -5.81 7.87
CA ASP A 525 -27.39 -5.23 7.73
C ASP A 525 -27.61 -3.99 8.63
N ARG A 526 -26.53 -3.27 8.94
CA ARG A 526 -26.59 -2.04 9.74
C ARG A 526 -27.40 -0.96 9.04
N THR A 527 -28.22 -0.26 9.81
CA THR A 527 -29.09 0.79 9.31
C THR A 527 -28.31 1.95 8.67
N TYR A 528 -28.86 2.51 7.59
CA TYR A 528 -28.38 3.76 6.99
C TYR A 528 -28.71 4.97 7.86
N ALA A 529 -29.66 4.87 8.78
CA ALA A 529 -30.18 5.97 9.59
C ALA A 529 -29.47 6.12 10.94
N TYR A 530 -28.25 5.59 11.09
CA TYR A 530 -27.47 5.73 12.32
C TYR A 530 -26.98 7.17 12.49
N LYS A 531 -27.29 7.78 13.64
CA LYS A 531 -26.97 9.18 13.95
C LYS A 531 -25.51 9.33 14.39
N THR A 532 -24.60 9.30 13.42
CA THR A 532 -23.15 9.28 13.67
C THR A 532 -22.64 10.51 14.42
N PHE A 533 -23.22 11.69 14.23
CA PHE A 533 -22.87 12.89 15.02
C PHE A 533 -23.28 12.80 16.50
N ASP A 534 -24.49 12.31 16.79
CA ASP A 534 -24.94 12.07 18.17
C ASP A 534 -24.02 11.06 18.86
N TRP A 535 -23.74 9.94 18.18
CA TRP A 535 -22.80 8.94 18.66
C TRP A 535 -21.42 9.53 18.90
N LEU A 536 -20.82 10.24 17.95
CA LEU A 536 -19.46 10.78 18.09
C LEU A 536 -19.32 11.76 19.27
N HIS A 537 -20.39 12.46 19.65
CA HIS A 537 -20.36 13.47 20.71
C HIS A 537 -20.89 12.98 22.07
N ASP A 538 -21.64 11.88 22.09
CA ASP A 538 -22.15 11.27 23.32
C ASP A 538 -21.75 9.79 23.41
N ASN A 539 -20.80 9.52 24.31
CA ASN A 539 -20.33 8.16 24.59
C ASN A 539 -21.42 7.23 25.14
N ASN A 540 -22.55 7.76 25.61
CA ASN A 540 -23.69 6.99 26.10
C ASN A 540 -24.76 6.72 25.03
N PHE A 541 -24.62 7.29 23.82
CA PHE A 541 -25.59 7.16 22.73
C PHE A 541 -25.86 5.70 22.36
N ASP A 542 -24.79 4.91 22.27
CA ASP A 542 -24.81 3.50 21.92
C ASP A 542 -23.72 2.76 22.69
N LYS A 543 -24.14 1.94 23.66
CA LYS A 543 -23.23 1.23 24.56
C LYS A 543 -22.40 0.16 23.86
N ASP A 544 -22.92 -0.43 22.79
CA ASP A 544 -22.24 -1.52 22.08
C ASP A 544 -21.06 -0.98 21.26
N ASN A 545 -21.14 0.28 20.85
CA ASN A 545 -20.10 0.99 20.10
C ASN A 545 -19.40 2.10 20.90
N ALA A 546 -19.61 2.15 22.23
CA ALA A 546 -19.06 3.18 23.11
C ALA A 546 -17.53 3.10 23.27
N TRP A 547 -16.92 1.97 22.92
CA TRP A 547 -15.48 1.81 23.04
C TRP A 547 -14.71 2.64 21.99
N ALA A 548 -15.32 2.90 20.82
CA ALA A 548 -14.69 3.62 19.71
C ALA A 548 -14.79 5.15 19.85
N ASN A 549 -15.84 5.68 20.47
CA ASN A 549 -16.09 7.13 20.58
C ASN A 549 -15.78 7.70 21.98
N LYS A 550 -14.81 7.15 22.70
CA LYS A 550 -14.41 7.69 24.02
C LYS A 550 -14.02 9.17 23.92
N PRO A 551 -14.22 9.98 24.99
CA PRO A 551 -13.97 11.42 24.94
C PRO A 551 -12.57 11.81 24.44
N GLU A 552 -11.56 11.03 24.76
CA GLU A 552 -10.17 11.21 24.31
C GLU A 552 -10.00 11.00 22.81
N HIS A 553 -10.67 10.01 22.20
CA HIS A 553 -10.56 9.69 20.78
C HIS A 553 -11.27 10.72 19.89
N THR A 554 -12.37 11.30 20.39
CA THR A 554 -13.15 12.29 19.62
C THR A 554 -12.73 13.74 19.90
N ARG A 555 -11.77 13.95 20.82
CA ARG A 555 -11.38 15.28 21.30
C ARG A 555 -10.96 16.21 20.16
N LEU A 556 -10.06 15.77 19.28
CA LEU A 556 -9.53 16.59 18.19
C LEU A 556 -10.66 17.15 17.30
N PHE A 557 -11.56 16.28 16.84
CA PHE A 557 -12.68 16.69 16.02
C PHE A 557 -13.62 17.65 16.77
N ARG A 558 -13.98 17.36 18.02
CA ARG A 558 -14.81 18.26 18.84
C ARG A 558 -14.18 19.65 19.01
N ARG A 559 -12.87 19.71 19.20
CA ARG A 559 -12.14 20.99 19.29
C ARG A 559 -12.17 21.77 17.98
N LEU A 560 -12.00 21.10 16.85
CA LEU A 560 -12.08 21.74 15.52
C LEU A 560 -13.50 22.23 15.22
N MET A 561 -14.54 21.50 15.63
CA MET A 561 -15.93 21.91 15.43
C MET A 561 -16.35 23.14 16.25
N ASP A 562 -15.60 23.51 17.29
CA ASP A 562 -15.76 24.78 18.02
C ASP A 562 -15.19 25.98 17.24
N VAL A 563 -14.30 25.74 16.27
CA VAL A 563 -13.73 26.77 15.39
C VAL A 563 -14.68 26.99 14.22
N ARG A 564 -15.20 28.22 14.09
CA ARG A 564 -16.27 28.54 13.13
C ARG A 564 -15.85 28.24 11.68
N GLU A 565 -14.64 28.62 11.31
CA GLU A 565 -14.06 28.44 9.99
C GLU A 565 -14.00 26.97 9.60
N PHE A 566 -13.49 26.11 10.50
CA PHE A 566 -13.47 24.66 10.29
C PHE A 566 -14.88 24.08 10.20
N ARG A 567 -15.78 24.46 11.12
CA ARG A 567 -17.16 23.98 11.13
C ARG A 567 -17.89 24.33 9.83
N ASP A 568 -17.74 25.57 9.36
CA ASP A 568 -18.36 26.01 8.10
C ASP A 568 -17.76 25.26 6.90
N MET A 569 -16.44 25.09 6.85
CA MET A 569 -15.76 24.25 5.84
C MET A 569 -16.26 22.78 5.87
N PHE A 570 -16.35 22.17 7.05
CA PHE A 570 -16.81 20.79 7.22
C PHE A 570 -18.24 20.60 6.71
N VAL A 571 -19.16 21.49 7.10
CA VAL A 571 -20.56 21.45 6.67
C VAL A 571 -20.68 21.63 5.16
N ASP A 572 -19.95 22.59 4.60
CA ASP A 572 -20.00 22.89 3.17
C ASP A 572 -19.44 21.70 2.36
N ARG A 573 -18.33 21.10 2.80
CA ARG A 573 -17.80 19.86 2.20
C ARG A 573 -18.78 18.70 2.27
N CYS A 574 -19.46 18.47 3.39
CA CYS A 574 -20.50 17.43 3.47
C CYS A 574 -21.59 17.64 2.41
N ALA A 575 -22.11 18.86 2.28
CA ALA A 575 -23.18 19.15 1.32
C ALA A 575 -22.69 19.01 -0.12
N VAL A 576 -21.51 19.53 -0.42
CA VAL A 576 -20.93 19.48 -1.78
C VAL A 576 -20.61 18.03 -2.16
N TYR A 577 -19.94 17.27 -1.31
CA TYR A 577 -19.59 15.88 -1.60
C TYR A 577 -20.82 15.01 -1.81
N MET A 578 -21.88 15.17 -0.99
CA MET A 578 -23.12 14.41 -1.20
C MET A 578 -23.86 14.76 -2.49
N GLY A 579 -23.73 15.98 -3.02
CA GLY A 579 -24.28 16.33 -4.34
C GLY A 579 -23.39 15.94 -5.51
N ASP A 580 -22.12 15.65 -5.25
CA ASP A 580 -21.11 15.34 -6.27
C ASP A 580 -20.82 13.83 -6.34
N PHE A 581 -20.04 13.29 -5.39
CA PHE A 581 -19.53 11.90 -5.45
C PHE A 581 -19.86 11.00 -4.23
N LEU A 582 -20.15 11.57 -3.06
CA LEU A 582 -20.43 10.85 -1.81
C LEU A 582 -21.93 10.56 -1.70
N ASN A 583 -22.48 9.87 -2.71
CA ASN A 583 -23.90 9.58 -2.81
C ASN A 583 -24.19 8.22 -3.45
N GLY A 584 -25.42 7.74 -3.26
CA GLY A 584 -25.87 6.43 -3.76
C GLY A 584 -25.73 6.24 -5.27
N ARG A 585 -25.80 7.32 -6.08
CA ARG A 585 -25.61 7.24 -7.54
C ARG A 585 -24.16 6.89 -7.88
N VAL A 586 -23.19 7.65 -7.36
CA VAL A 586 -21.77 7.45 -7.69
C VAL A 586 -21.21 6.22 -6.98
N ILE A 587 -21.54 6.02 -5.71
CA ILE A 587 -21.15 4.82 -4.96
C ILE A 587 -21.75 3.57 -5.61
N GLY A 588 -23.01 3.64 -6.05
CA GLY A 588 -23.68 2.54 -6.73
C GLY A 588 -23.03 2.16 -8.07
N ALA A 589 -22.58 3.16 -8.84
CA ALA A 589 -21.85 2.92 -10.09
C ALA A 589 -20.47 2.26 -9.84
N GLU A 590 -19.74 2.69 -8.80
CA GLU A 590 -18.46 2.08 -8.44
C GLU A 590 -18.67 0.64 -7.93
N ILE A 591 -19.74 0.37 -7.15
CA ILE A 591 -20.14 -0.99 -6.76
C ILE A 591 -20.35 -1.87 -7.99
N ASP A 592 -21.08 -1.37 -9.01
CA ASP A 592 -21.35 -2.13 -10.23
C ASP A 592 -20.04 -2.47 -10.98
N ALA A 593 -19.12 -1.51 -11.08
CA ALA A 593 -17.82 -1.69 -11.72
C ALA A 593 -16.95 -2.72 -10.96
N MET A 594 -16.77 -2.54 -9.65
CA MET A 594 -15.95 -3.42 -8.81
C MET A 594 -16.53 -4.83 -8.72
N SER A 595 -17.86 -4.95 -8.56
CA SER A 595 -18.55 -6.23 -8.54
C SER A 595 -18.39 -6.97 -9.86
N SER A 596 -18.57 -6.29 -10.99
CA SER A 596 -18.39 -6.89 -12.32
C SER A 596 -16.97 -7.41 -12.54
N ALA A 597 -15.96 -6.67 -12.06
CA ALA A 597 -14.56 -7.06 -12.17
C ALA A 597 -14.21 -8.34 -11.39
N ILE A 598 -14.83 -8.56 -10.23
CA ILE A 598 -14.48 -9.72 -9.39
C ILE A 598 -15.46 -10.88 -9.50
N LYS A 599 -16.72 -10.66 -9.87
CA LYS A 599 -17.82 -11.67 -9.81
C LYS A 599 -17.47 -13.03 -10.42
N PRO A 600 -16.82 -13.11 -11.60
CA PRO A 600 -16.50 -14.42 -12.18
C PRO A 600 -15.51 -15.23 -11.32
N GLU A 601 -14.55 -14.56 -10.69
CA GLU A 601 -13.57 -15.21 -9.80
C GLU A 601 -14.12 -15.39 -8.39
N TYR A 602 -14.94 -14.45 -7.91
CA TYR A 602 -15.55 -14.49 -6.58
C TYR A 602 -16.39 -15.74 -6.37
N THR A 603 -17.11 -16.21 -7.40
CA THR A 603 -17.84 -17.49 -7.35
C THR A 603 -16.92 -18.66 -6.95
N ARG A 604 -15.68 -18.67 -7.43
CA ARG A 604 -14.68 -19.72 -7.13
C ARG A 604 -14.06 -19.53 -5.76
N HIS A 605 -13.76 -18.29 -5.38
CA HIS A 605 -13.35 -17.96 -4.01
C HIS A 605 -14.41 -18.44 -3.01
N ARG A 606 -15.70 -18.11 -3.22
CA ARG A 606 -16.81 -18.48 -2.34
C ARG A 606 -17.00 -19.98 -2.19
N ALA A 607 -16.80 -20.74 -3.27
CA ALA A 607 -16.90 -22.19 -3.23
C ALA A 607 -15.92 -22.85 -2.22
N LEU A 608 -14.79 -22.19 -1.89
CA LEU A 608 -13.82 -22.70 -0.92
C LEU A 608 -14.21 -22.46 0.54
N PHE A 609 -14.92 -21.37 0.83
CA PHE A 609 -15.07 -20.88 2.21
C PHE A 609 -16.50 -20.96 2.72
N ASN A 610 -17.47 -20.66 1.88
CA ASN A 610 -18.85 -20.57 2.32
C ASN A 610 -19.81 -20.78 1.13
N PRO A 611 -19.89 -22.04 0.63
CA PRO A 611 -20.65 -22.38 -0.57
C PRO A 611 -22.18 -22.32 -0.39
N TRP A 612 -22.67 -22.14 0.84
CA TRP A 612 -24.10 -22.22 1.19
C TRP A 612 -24.75 -20.86 1.50
N TRP A 613 -23.94 -19.81 1.66
CA TRP A 613 -24.38 -18.48 2.11
C TRP A 613 -24.92 -17.61 0.96
N PRO A 614 -25.92 -16.75 1.23
CA PRO A 614 -26.83 -16.26 0.20
C PRO A 614 -26.21 -15.32 -0.84
N ASN A 615 -27.02 -15.14 -1.88
CA ASN A 615 -26.76 -14.49 -3.15
C ASN A 615 -25.91 -13.22 -3.05
N TYR A 616 -24.73 -13.25 -3.68
CA TYR A 616 -23.85 -12.08 -3.81
C TYR A 616 -24.53 -10.87 -4.46
N ASP A 617 -25.47 -11.07 -5.39
CA ASP A 617 -26.23 -9.98 -6.01
C ASP A 617 -27.15 -9.28 -5.01
N GLU A 618 -27.59 -9.97 -3.97
CA GLU A 618 -28.36 -9.37 -2.88
C GLU A 618 -27.48 -8.47 -2.00
N GLU A 619 -26.25 -8.87 -1.71
CA GLU A 619 -25.28 -8.04 -0.98
C GLU A 619 -24.92 -6.76 -1.76
N VAL A 620 -24.73 -6.89 -3.08
CA VAL A 620 -24.58 -5.75 -4.00
C VAL A 620 -25.79 -4.83 -3.93
N ARG A 621 -27.01 -5.37 -4.01
CA ARG A 621 -28.26 -4.59 -3.95
C ARG A 621 -28.41 -3.86 -2.62
N LYS A 622 -28.15 -4.54 -1.49
CA LYS A 622 -28.22 -3.95 -0.15
C LYS A 622 -27.27 -2.77 0.02
N ALA A 623 -26.01 -2.90 -0.41
CA ALA A 623 -25.03 -1.83 -0.30
C ALA A 623 -25.43 -0.59 -1.14
N LYS A 624 -25.96 -0.80 -2.36
CA LYS A 624 -26.45 0.30 -3.22
C LYS A 624 -27.64 1.04 -2.60
N LEU A 625 -28.60 0.29 -2.06
CA LEU A 625 -29.75 0.88 -1.37
C LEU A 625 -29.32 1.62 -0.10
N TRP A 626 -28.43 1.02 0.69
CA TRP A 626 -27.87 1.66 1.87
C TRP A 626 -27.24 3.01 1.51
N ALA A 627 -26.41 3.08 0.47
CA ALA A 627 -25.77 4.33 0.04
C ALA A 627 -26.79 5.38 -0.43
N THR A 628 -27.84 4.94 -1.14
CA THR A 628 -28.93 5.80 -1.60
C THR A 628 -29.68 6.40 -0.42
N ASP A 629 -30.14 5.58 0.52
CA ASP A 629 -30.90 6.03 1.68
C ASP A 629 -30.04 6.84 2.66
N ARG A 630 -28.75 6.47 2.79
CA ARG A 630 -27.77 7.22 3.60
C ARG A 630 -27.60 8.64 3.09
N THR A 631 -27.57 8.85 1.78
CA THR A 631 -27.43 10.18 1.17
C THR A 631 -28.53 11.12 1.65
N GLU A 632 -29.78 10.68 1.53
CA GLU A 632 -30.95 11.47 1.93
C GLU A 632 -31.02 11.71 3.44
N PHE A 633 -30.73 10.66 4.21
CA PHE A 633 -30.66 10.74 5.67
C PHE A 633 -29.58 11.73 6.13
N PHE A 634 -28.37 11.67 5.56
CA PHE A 634 -27.22 12.41 6.08
C PHE A 634 -27.36 13.93 5.90
N TYR A 635 -28.02 14.41 4.83
CA TYR A 635 -28.42 15.82 4.72
C TYR A 635 -29.31 16.27 5.89
N THR A 636 -30.32 15.48 6.22
CA THR A 636 -31.28 15.78 7.29
C THR A 636 -30.58 15.70 8.65
N HIS A 637 -29.77 14.66 8.85
CA HIS A 637 -28.98 14.45 10.05
C HIS A 637 -28.01 15.62 10.32
N LEU A 638 -27.29 16.07 9.29
CA LEU A 638 -26.39 17.24 9.40
C LEU A 638 -27.17 18.52 9.72
N ALA A 639 -28.31 18.75 9.03
CA ALA A 639 -29.16 19.91 9.25
C ALA A 639 -29.74 19.96 10.66
N ASP A 640 -30.24 18.84 11.16
CA ASP A 640 -30.87 18.73 12.48
C ASP A 640 -29.85 18.87 13.61
N TYR A 641 -28.67 18.27 13.46
CA TYR A 641 -27.62 18.33 14.47
C TYR A 641 -27.03 19.73 14.60
N TYR A 642 -26.61 20.34 13.49
CA TYR A 642 -25.95 21.66 13.48
C TYR A 642 -26.90 22.85 13.26
N LYS A 643 -28.22 22.61 13.21
CA LYS A 643 -29.26 23.64 13.05
C LYS A 643 -29.07 24.49 11.78
N LEU A 644 -28.80 23.84 10.65
CA LEU A 644 -28.40 24.51 9.41
C LEU A 644 -29.55 25.03 8.55
N GLY A 645 -30.80 24.72 8.92
CA GLY A 645 -31.99 24.99 8.10
C GLY A 645 -32.34 23.83 7.17
N THR A 646 -33.52 23.90 6.53
CA THR A 646 -34.03 22.83 5.68
C THR A 646 -33.13 22.61 4.46
N PRO A 647 -32.68 21.36 4.16
CA PRO A 647 -31.99 21.04 2.92
C PRO A 647 -32.90 21.30 1.71
N ARG A 648 -32.46 22.13 0.76
CA ARG A 648 -33.16 22.46 -0.48
C ARG A 648 -32.45 21.85 -1.67
N ALA A 649 -33.19 21.36 -2.65
CA ALA A 649 -32.59 20.84 -3.88
C ALA A 649 -31.86 21.96 -4.63
N VAL A 650 -30.60 21.72 -4.99
CA VAL A 650 -29.73 22.64 -5.71
C VAL A 650 -29.12 21.92 -6.91
N THR A 651 -29.35 22.47 -8.10
CA THR A 651 -28.71 22.02 -9.33
C THR A 651 -27.83 23.13 -9.88
N ILE A 652 -26.63 22.79 -10.35
CA ILE A 652 -25.74 23.71 -11.05
C ILE A 652 -25.35 23.05 -12.37
N ASP A 653 -25.68 23.69 -13.49
CA ASP A 653 -25.21 23.30 -14.81
C ASP A 653 -25.52 21.83 -15.20
N VAL A 654 -26.58 21.24 -14.66
CA VAL A 654 -27.00 19.87 -14.96
C VAL A 654 -27.27 19.72 -16.47
N GLY A 655 -26.60 18.75 -17.10
CA GLY A 655 -26.71 18.47 -18.54
C GLY A 655 -25.69 19.21 -19.42
N ARG A 656 -24.84 20.08 -18.85
CA ARG A 656 -23.71 20.67 -19.58
C ARG A 656 -22.57 19.66 -19.77
N THR A 657 -21.89 19.79 -20.90
CA THR A 657 -20.80 18.87 -21.32
C THR A 657 -19.48 19.57 -21.61
N ASP A 658 -19.39 20.89 -21.41
CA ASP A 658 -18.12 21.62 -21.50
C ASP A 658 -17.21 21.32 -20.29
N ASP A 659 -15.93 21.68 -20.41
CA ASP A 659 -14.84 21.33 -19.49
C ASP A 659 -14.59 22.39 -18.39
N VAL A 660 -15.56 23.27 -18.14
CA VAL A 660 -15.40 24.30 -17.10
C VAL A 660 -15.48 23.72 -15.69
N ALA A 661 -14.34 23.66 -15.01
CA ALA A 661 -14.28 23.24 -13.62
C ALA A 661 -14.93 24.31 -12.72
N LEU A 662 -15.75 23.84 -11.78
CA LEU A 662 -16.43 24.68 -10.80
C LEU A 662 -15.98 24.35 -9.39
N SER A 663 -16.15 25.32 -8.48
CA SER A 663 -16.14 25.08 -7.04
C SER A 663 -17.39 25.64 -6.38
N ILE A 664 -17.79 25.03 -5.27
CA ILE A 664 -18.86 25.49 -4.38
C ILE A 664 -18.27 25.80 -3.01
N ASN A 665 -18.36 27.05 -2.55
CA ASN A 665 -17.73 27.51 -1.30
C ASN A 665 -16.25 27.11 -1.19
N GLY A 666 -15.52 27.17 -2.31
CA GLY A 666 -14.11 26.78 -2.38
C GLY A 666 -13.86 25.27 -2.41
N VAL A 667 -14.89 24.43 -2.40
CA VAL A 667 -14.80 22.97 -2.60
C VAL A 667 -14.87 22.68 -4.10
N PRO A 668 -13.80 22.18 -4.74
CA PRO A 668 -13.83 21.82 -6.15
C PRO A 668 -14.81 20.68 -6.42
N LEU A 669 -15.53 20.75 -7.54
CA LEU A 669 -16.34 19.64 -8.02
C LEU A 669 -15.49 18.67 -8.83
N ARG A 670 -15.78 17.38 -8.72
CA ARG A 670 -15.21 16.32 -9.58
C ARG A 670 -15.62 16.53 -11.04
N GLY A 671 -16.86 16.97 -11.26
CA GLY A 671 -17.44 17.18 -12.58
C GLY A 671 -17.86 18.62 -12.84
N ARG A 672 -18.39 18.85 -14.05
CA ARG A 672 -18.88 20.16 -14.52
C ARG A 672 -20.15 20.64 -13.80
N SER A 673 -20.92 19.72 -13.23
CA SER A 673 -22.26 19.97 -12.71
C SER A 673 -22.39 19.51 -11.27
N PHE A 674 -23.36 20.09 -10.58
CA PHE A 674 -23.74 19.70 -9.23
C PHE A 674 -25.23 19.34 -9.21
N ASP A 675 -25.56 18.22 -8.57
CA ASP A 675 -26.93 17.75 -8.41
C ASP A 675 -27.12 17.18 -7.01
N GLY A 676 -27.51 18.06 -6.08
CA GLY A 676 -27.57 17.73 -4.66
C GLY A 676 -28.49 18.66 -3.88
N LYS A 677 -28.15 18.87 -2.61
CA LYS A 677 -28.90 19.77 -1.73
C LYS A 677 -27.96 20.74 -1.01
N TYR A 678 -28.52 21.89 -0.62
CA TYR A 678 -27.85 22.86 0.22
C TYR A 678 -28.80 23.44 1.25
N PHE A 679 -28.27 23.98 2.35
CA PHE A 679 -29.12 24.35 3.49
C PHE A 679 -29.69 25.76 3.37
N GLN A 680 -31.01 25.88 3.55
CA GLN A 680 -31.71 27.16 3.59
C GLN A 680 -31.07 28.12 4.60
N GLY A 681 -30.83 29.36 4.19
CA GLY A 681 -30.24 30.41 5.02
C GLY A 681 -28.71 30.40 5.05
N ARG A 682 -28.04 29.37 4.51
CA ARG A 682 -26.58 29.38 4.29
C ARG A 682 -26.23 30.03 2.95
N THR A 683 -25.03 30.58 2.88
CA THR A 683 -24.49 31.19 1.65
C THR A 683 -23.93 30.09 0.76
N LEU A 684 -24.39 30.06 -0.49
CA LEU A 684 -23.89 29.26 -1.59
C LEU A 684 -23.09 30.18 -2.52
N THR A 685 -21.80 29.93 -2.63
CA THR A 685 -20.88 30.58 -3.54
C THR A 685 -20.50 29.61 -4.64
N VAL A 686 -20.63 30.01 -5.91
CA VAL A 686 -20.25 29.19 -7.06
C VAL A 686 -19.31 30.01 -7.93
N GLU A 687 -18.17 29.43 -8.30
CA GLU A 687 -17.20 30.08 -9.18
C GLU A 687 -16.49 29.10 -10.10
N SER A 688 -16.07 29.59 -11.27
CA SER A 688 -15.18 28.84 -12.17
C SER A 688 -13.78 28.78 -11.58
N VAL A 689 -13.19 27.59 -11.59
CA VAL A 689 -11.77 27.37 -11.26
C VAL A 689 -10.96 26.96 -12.51
N SER A 690 -11.56 27.05 -13.70
CA SER A 690 -10.88 26.80 -14.97
C SER A 690 -9.91 27.92 -15.33
N ASN A 691 -8.73 27.52 -15.81
CA ASN A 691 -7.78 28.45 -16.42
C ASN A 691 -8.32 28.95 -17.76
N GLY A 692 -8.58 30.25 -17.89
CA GLY A 692 -8.87 30.91 -19.16
C GLY A 692 -10.32 30.87 -19.64
N VAL A 693 -11.23 30.17 -18.97
CA VAL A 693 -12.68 30.22 -19.25
C VAL A 693 -13.40 31.01 -18.18
N THR A 694 -13.92 32.18 -18.57
CA THR A 694 -14.59 33.10 -17.65
C THR A 694 -16.10 32.93 -17.73
N VAL A 695 -16.73 32.64 -16.59
CA VAL A 695 -18.19 32.78 -16.47
C VAL A 695 -18.49 34.27 -16.37
N ASP A 696 -19.32 34.80 -17.26
CA ASP A 696 -19.70 36.22 -17.26
C ASP A 696 -20.84 36.50 -16.31
N SER A 697 -21.76 35.55 -16.18
CA SER A 697 -22.93 35.68 -15.32
C SER A 697 -23.52 34.33 -14.96
N TRP A 698 -24.44 34.35 -14.00
CA TRP A 698 -25.12 33.18 -13.49
C TRP A 698 -26.62 33.43 -13.52
N ARG A 699 -27.37 32.58 -14.23
CA ARG A 699 -28.82 32.58 -14.20
C ARG A 699 -29.29 31.67 -13.07
N VAL A 700 -30.00 32.25 -12.11
CA VAL A 700 -30.54 31.54 -10.94
C VAL A 700 -32.05 31.48 -11.04
N THR A 701 -32.60 30.27 -11.02
CA THR A 701 -34.04 30.01 -10.97
C THR A 701 -34.41 29.44 -9.61
N VAL A 702 -35.29 30.13 -8.88
CA VAL A 702 -35.81 29.68 -7.58
C VAL A 702 -37.28 29.28 -7.72
N ARG A 703 -37.66 28.10 -7.22
CA ARG A 703 -39.06 27.63 -7.23
C ARG A 703 -39.61 27.56 -5.81
N TYR A 704 -40.76 28.17 -5.53
CA TYR A 704 -41.31 28.30 -4.16
C TYR A 704 -42.45 27.30 -3.81
N GLY A 705 -42.87 26.47 -4.77
CA GLY A 705 -44.02 25.57 -4.67
C GLY A 705 -45.16 25.98 -5.61
N GLY A 706 -45.91 25.01 -6.14
CA GLY A 706 -46.86 25.25 -7.23
C GLY A 706 -46.16 25.72 -8.51
N SER A 707 -46.81 26.59 -9.29
CA SER A 707 -46.25 27.17 -10.53
C SER A 707 -45.39 28.44 -10.32
N SER A 708 -45.08 28.80 -9.06
CA SER A 708 -44.35 30.03 -8.73
C SER A 708 -42.82 29.86 -8.84
N SER A 709 -42.18 30.71 -9.65
CA SER A 709 -40.72 30.79 -9.78
C SER A 709 -40.22 32.23 -9.99
N THR A 710 -38.96 32.46 -9.63
CA THR A 710 -38.23 33.69 -9.96
C THR A 710 -36.96 33.35 -10.72
N VAL A 711 -36.63 34.12 -11.75
CA VAL A 711 -35.38 34.02 -12.50
C VAL A 711 -34.62 35.33 -12.32
N GLN A 712 -33.35 35.25 -11.93
CA GLN A 712 -32.46 36.40 -11.78
C GLN A 712 -31.10 36.08 -12.41
N THR A 713 -30.46 37.10 -12.98
CA THR A 713 -29.11 36.99 -13.52
C THR A 713 -28.14 37.76 -12.63
N PHE A 714 -27.06 37.11 -12.23
CA PHE A 714 -26.01 37.69 -11.40
C PHE A 714 -24.75 37.86 -12.25
N PRO A 715 -24.26 39.10 -12.46
CA PRO A 715 -23.06 39.33 -13.26
C PRO A 715 -21.80 38.94 -12.49
N GLY A 716 -20.75 38.62 -13.23
CA GLY A 716 -19.41 38.33 -12.74
C GLY A 716 -19.08 36.83 -12.66
N PRO A 717 -17.78 36.53 -12.41
CA PRO A 717 -17.26 35.16 -12.41
C PRO A 717 -17.65 34.33 -11.19
N LYS A 718 -18.28 34.96 -10.20
CA LYS A 718 -18.62 34.36 -8.91
C LYS A 718 -20.06 34.70 -8.55
N LEU A 719 -20.88 33.67 -8.36
CA LEU A 719 -22.19 33.77 -7.76
C LEU A 719 -22.04 33.66 -6.24
N SER A 720 -22.72 34.52 -5.47
CA SER A 720 -22.85 34.37 -4.02
C SER A 720 -24.28 34.69 -3.62
N ILE A 721 -25.03 33.68 -3.17
CA ILE A 721 -26.45 33.81 -2.80
C ILE A 721 -26.74 33.12 -1.48
N VAL A 722 -27.66 33.66 -0.68
CA VAL A 722 -28.22 32.94 0.46
C VAL A 722 -29.32 32.02 -0.06
N VAL A 723 -29.23 30.71 0.25
CA VAL A 723 -30.24 29.75 -0.21
C VAL A 723 -31.60 30.11 0.39
N PRO A 724 -32.60 30.47 -0.42
CA PRO A 724 -33.88 30.96 0.08
C PRO A 724 -34.75 29.81 0.60
N SER A 725 -35.86 30.18 1.25
CA SER A 725 -36.92 29.22 1.53
C SER A 725 -37.62 28.84 0.22
N CYS A 726 -37.22 27.74 -0.41
CA CYS A 726 -37.71 27.30 -1.71
C CYS A 726 -37.91 25.78 -1.77
N VAL A 727 -38.55 25.28 -2.82
CA VAL A 727 -38.56 23.84 -3.15
C VAL A 727 -37.25 23.45 -3.83
N SER A 728 -36.81 24.24 -4.81
CA SER A 728 -35.54 24.01 -5.51
C SER A 728 -34.90 25.31 -5.99
N LEU A 729 -33.60 25.25 -6.24
CA LEU A 729 -32.77 26.30 -6.78
C LEU A 729 -31.91 25.73 -7.92
N SER A 730 -31.97 26.34 -9.11
CA SER A 730 -31.16 25.95 -10.25
C SER A 730 -30.24 27.10 -10.65
N VAL A 731 -28.97 26.80 -10.88
CA VAL A 731 -27.94 27.75 -11.30
C VAL A 731 -27.39 27.32 -12.66
N GLU A 732 -27.38 28.23 -13.61
CA GLU A 732 -26.79 28.05 -14.93
C GLU A 732 -25.68 29.08 -15.12
N SER A 733 -24.47 28.63 -15.45
CA SER A 733 -23.37 29.53 -15.84
C SER A 733 -23.59 30.06 -17.25
N VAL A 734 -23.21 31.30 -17.48
CA VAL A 734 -23.20 31.96 -18.78
C VAL A 734 -21.75 32.33 -19.09
N ILE A 735 -21.14 31.65 -20.05
CA ILE A 735 -19.73 31.84 -20.44
C ILE A 735 -19.69 32.66 -21.73
N SER A 736 -18.84 33.67 -21.79
CA SER A 736 -18.48 34.28 -23.08
C SER A 736 -17.39 33.43 -23.73
N GLN A 737 -17.74 32.72 -24.80
CA GLN A 737 -16.97 32.74 -26.04
C GLN A 737 -17.76 32.11 -27.22
N SER A 738 -17.72 32.85 -28.35
CA SER A 738 -18.31 32.62 -29.68
C SER A 738 -19.84 32.49 -29.82
N GLY A 739 -20.57 33.55 -29.48
CA GLY A 739 -21.92 33.78 -29.99
C GLY A 739 -22.10 35.26 -30.23
N ILE A 740 -22.03 35.68 -31.50
CA ILE A 740 -22.15 37.07 -31.96
C ILE A 740 -23.31 37.76 -31.25
N GLY A 741 -22.99 38.71 -30.36
CA GLY A 741 -23.92 39.35 -29.43
C GLY A 741 -24.82 40.39 -30.07
N GLU A 742 -24.51 40.86 -31.29
CA GLU A 742 -25.26 41.89 -32.05
C GLU A 742 -25.01 41.72 -33.57
N ILE A 743 -25.85 42.29 -34.45
CA ILE A 743 -25.57 42.29 -35.90
C ILE A 743 -24.28 43.10 -36.13
N GLY A 744 -23.17 42.42 -36.39
CA GLY A 744 -21.91 43.06 -36.82
C GLY A 744 -21.71 42.85 -38.31
N CYS A 745 -21.76 43.92 -39.10
CA CYS A 745 -21.18 43.91 -40.44
C CYS A 745 -19.65 43.99 -40.30
N ASP A 746 -18.89 43.21 -41.07
CA ASP A 746 -17.41 43.31 -41.13
C ASP A 746 -16.92 44.61 -41.85
N GLY A 747 -17.66 45.71 -41.72
CA GLY A 747 -17.30 47.02 -42.26
C GLY A 747 -18.13 48.10 -41.57
N ASP A 748 -17.51 49.27 -41.41
CA ASP A 748 -18.11 50.49 -40.86
C ASP A 748 -19.56 50.61 -41.36
N GLY A 749 -20.52 50.79 -40.44
CA GLY A 749 -21.97 50.63 -40.63
C GLY A 749 -22.68 51.54 -41.66
N GLU A 750 -21.97 51.98 -42.69
CA GLU A 750 -22.42 52.79 -43.83
C GLU A 750 -22.45 52.02 -45.17
N ALA A 751 -22.13 50.73 -45.19
CA ALA A 751 -21.98 49.99 -46.45
C ALA A 751 -23.30 49.79 -47.23
N PHE A 752 -24.44 49.68 -46.54
CA PHE A 752 -25.77 49.53 -47.13
C PHE A 752 -26.86 50.17 -46.25
N ASP A 753 -27.82 50.85 -46.87
CA ASP A 753 -29.05 51.30 -46.21
C ASP A 753 -29.96 50.08 -45.94
N TYR A 754 -30.56 49.99 -44.75
CA TYR A 754 -31.48 48.88 -44.37
C TYR A 754 -32.73 48.79 -45.25
N GLY A 755 -33.06 49.85 -45.99
CA GLY A 755 -34.11 49.87 -47.02
C GLY A 755 -33.65 49.44 -48.42
N GLN A 756 -32.35 49.24 -48.64
CA GLN A 756 -31.79 48.97 -49.97
C GLN A 756 -31.93 47.50 -50.38
N ALA A 757 -32.36 47.27 -51.62
CA ALA A 757 -32.55 45.94 -52.20
C ALA A 757 -31.21 45.25 -52.49
N VAL A 758 -31.03 44.04 -51.95
CA VAL A 758 -29.77 43.29 -52.01
C VAL A 758 -29.98 41.83 -52.42
N ASP A 759 -28.91 41.19 -52.89
CA ASP A 759 -28.83 39.75 -53.09
C ASP A 759 -28.17 39.09 -51.89
N VAL A 760 -28.75 38.01 -51.37
CA VAL A 760 -28.22 37.25 -50.23
C VAL A 760 -27.71 35.90 -50.68
N TYR A 761 -26.53 35.51 -50.21
CA TYR A 761 -25.88 34.24 -50.48
C TYR A 761 -25.54 33.53 -49.17
N ASP A 762 -25.59 32.20 -49.15
CA ASP A 762 -24.94 31.43 -48.09
C ASP A 762 -23.41 31.46 -48.24
N ILE A 763 -22.70 30.98 -47.21
CA ILE A 763 -21.23 30.96 -47.21
C ILE A 763 -20.64 30.03 -48.30
N GLY A 764 -21.44 29.11 -48.85
CA GLY A 764 -21.09 28.29 -50.00
C GLY A 764 -21.22 29.01 -51.34
N GLY A 765 -21.67 30.28 -51.34
CA GLY A 765 -21.83 31.11 -52.53
C GLY A 765 -23.13 30.84 -53.29
N ARG A 766 -24.06 30.04 -52.74
CA ARG A 766 -25.37 29.83 -53.34
C ARG A 766 -26.28 31.01 -53.00
N ARG A 767 -26.92 31.60 -54.01
CA ARG A 767 -27.85 32.70 -53.84
C ARG A 767 -29.16 32.19 -53.22
N LEU A 768 -29.59 32.83 -52.14
CA LEU A 768 -30.80 32.52 -51.39
C LEU A 768 -31.94 33.50 -51.71
N MET A 769 -31.62 34.78 -51.89
CA MET A 769 -32.59 35.85 -52.12
C MET A 769 -32.02 36.85 -53.15
N HIS A 770 -32.89 37.54 -53.89
CA HIS A 770 -32.52 38.50 -54.93
C HIS A 770 -33.37 39.76 -54.83
N GLY A 771 -32.72 40.93 -54.76
CA GLY A 771 -33.38 42.23 -54.76
C GLY A 771 -34.32 42.51 -53.57
N VAL A 772 -34.02 41.99 -52.38
CA VAL A 772 -34.85 42.16 -51.17
C VAL A 772 -34.20 43.19 -50.25
N PRO A 773 -34.94 44.12 -49.60
CA PRO A 773 -34.39 45.03 -48.60
C PRO A 773 -33.62 44.27 -47.51
N VAL A 774 -32.49 44.80 -47.04
CA VAL A 774 -31.69 44.13 -45.99
C VAL A 774 -32.54 43.81 -44.75
N SER A 775 -33.38 44.74 -44.31
CA SER A 775 -34.28 44.54 -43.16
C SER A 775 -35.27 43.39 -43.35
N GLU A 776 -35.83 43.25 -44.55
CA GLU A 776 -36.76 42.17 -44.91
C GLU A 776 -36.02 40.84 -45.09
N ALA A 777 -34.87 40.84 -45.76
CA ALA A 777 -34.04 39.66 -45.95
C ALA A 777 -33.62 39.04 -44.62
N VAL A 778 -33.19 39.86 -43.66
CA VAL A 778 -32.82 39.41 -42.30
C VAL A 778 -34.00 38.75 -41.59
N SER A 779 -35.23 39.23 -41.77
CA SER A 779 -36.42 38.63 -41.13
C SER A 779 -36.83 37.26 -41.68
N LEU A 780 -36.36 36.93 -42.89
CA LEU A 780 -36.72 35.70 -43.61
C LEU A 780 -35.62 34.63 -43.56
N LEU A 781 -34.42 34.99 -43.09
CA LEU A 781 -33.27 34.08 -43.00
C LEU A 781 -33.29 33.34 -41.66
N THR A 782 -32.93 32.07 -41.70
CA THR A 782 -32.66 31.30 -40.48
C THR A 782 -31.36 31.78 -39.83
N PRO A 783 -31.12 31.49 -38.54
CA PRO A 783 -29.87 31.83 -37.88
C PRO A 783 -28.64 31.27 -38.65
N GLY A 784 -27.67 32.13 -38.98
CA GLY A 784 -26.51 31.76 -39.80
C GLY A 784 -25.69 32.93 -40.34
N ILE A 785 -24.58 32.63 -41.02
CA ILE A 785 -23.72 33.62 -41.70
C ILE A 785 -24.06 33.66 -43.20
N TYR A 786 -24.28 34.87 -43.70
CA TYR A 786 -24.65 35.13 -45.08
C TYR A 786 -23.77 36.23 -45.68
N VAL A 787 -23.67 36.25 -47.01
CA VAL A 787 -23.04 37.34 -47.75
C VAL A 787 -24.13 38.11 -48.49
N VAL A 788 -24.20 39.40 -48.25
CA VAL A 788 -25.10 40.31 -48.93
C VAL A 788 -24.33 41.08 -50.01
N ARG A 789 -24.90 41.21 -51.21
CA ARG A 789 -24.28 41.91 -52.34
C ARG A 789 -25.23 42.89 -53.02
N HIS A 790 -24.69 44.03 -53.41
CA HIS A 790 -25.35 44.99 -54.29
C HIS A 790 -24.29 45.89 -54.94
N ASP A 791 -24.43 46.18 -56.24
CA ASP A 791 -23.53 47.02 -57.05
C ASP A 791 -22.03 46.74 -56.88
N GLY A 792 -21.67 45.45 -56.85
CA GLY A 792 -20.27 45.01 -56.76
C GLY A 792 -19.66 45.09 -55.35
N LYS A 793 -20.39 45.60 -54.36
CA LYS A 793 -20.02 45.53 -52.94
C LYS A 793 -20.57 44.25 -52.31
N ALA A 794 -19.81 43.65 -51.41
CA ALA A 794 -20.20 42.46 -50.67
C ALA A 794 -19.88 42.62 -49.18
N VAL A 795 -20.85 42.33 -48.31
CA VAL A 795 -20.70 42.40 -46.85
C VAL A 795 -21.16 41.09 -46.25
N LYS A 796 -20.43 40.59 -45.24
CA LYS A 796 -20.87 39.44 -44.45
C LYS A 796 -21.82 39.92 -43.36
N ILE A 797 -22.97 39.28 -43.23
CA ILE A 797 -23.93 39.50 -42.16
C ILE A 797 -24.16 38.21 -41.40
N ALA A 798 -24.36 38.32 -40.09
CA ALA A 798 -24.83 37.22 -39.26
C ALA A 798 -26.31 37.47 -38.92
N VAL A 799 -27.19 36.58 -39.37
CA VAL A 799 -28.61 36.57 -38.97
C VAL A 799 -28.75 35.65 -37.77
N LYS A 800 -29.55 36.05 -36.79
CA LYS A 800 -29.68 35.37 -35.50
C LYS A 800 -30.94 34.55 -35.35
#